data_AF-A0A5C4WXR9-F1
#
_entry.id   AF-A0A5C4WXR9-F1
#
_cell.length_a   1.000
_cell.length_b   1.000
_cell.length_c   1.000
_cell.angle_alpha   90.00
_cell.angle_beta   90.00
_cell.angle_gamma   90.00
#
_symmetry.space_group_name_H-M   'P 1'
#
loop_
_entity.id
_entity.type
_entity.pdbx_description
1 polymer ?
#
loop_
_entity_poly.entity_id
_entity_poly.type
_entity_poly.pdbx_seq_one_letter_code
_entity_poly.pdbx_strand_id
1 'polypeptide(L)'
;MCSVATLYPRGFIAHHQSLETSGWEGPPERFEHLSFGDLSIWFDSERTPAIARSEGASVLVVGTAALVPPGSDQAEATADLQAIAETLQVELTSNQGQFLDALDYLGGRYAIIVEVDGLYRVFHDAHGTRTIYYDEIRQAFSTHVHLLASLVGAEPRDSDELKAARSWAALPLSFAWDETPYSTIRALLPNHVLELESKRTFRYFPRERNRFTSLSFEERATEINRLWLGQISAFAQSTDRFFVSLSGGLDSRVVLAALREHKDRVDAFTYFTNNGTGNWAQAMQLDRDLSRQVLALAHVNHVPIVHGEGARFTEDDKAIADKNSLVEHGRWLVARYVENFGNNTGLHFRGNTQETIRSYYGSTKHRDPIDLVKGLMSSRLKSVNLGEEEIFEYQAKLDETLKQFGYPNALHDFVASDMFYWEVRMGRWLAEIYNETDPAFDSISPMNMRAIVELGLAGPEDERRSGIMFTELIDRNWPELNFPGINNRNNLYKQNTVLRKSLTDAKLQAAAAPPWTGRAGDNHDHPLSAGPLSMESNDYTVDCPRGEIKIPAEELGVGAFARRVVTWSDESSGVLTFSLRSNYVNSRGTDYMRFEVEVNGETLVAHKIGFDSDTSYWAVYGLHPGDRVSLGVRSLRTVTTASWSRASRCFITILESATEYWERRGALDLGYATTSAAAIPGESLRG
;
A
#
# COMPACT_ATOMS: atom_id res chain seq x y z
N MET A 1 -33.10 -7.78 23.37
CA MET A 1 -31.90 -7.13 22.80
C MET A 1 -31.86 -7.58 21.35
N CYS A 2 -31.76 -6.66 20.38
CA CYS A 2 -31.56 -7.07 18.99
C CYS A 2 -30.22 -7.81 18.90
N SER A 3 -30.21 -8.95 18.20
CA SER A 3 -28.96 -9.67 17.88
C SER A 3 -27.99 -8.70 17.20
N VAL A 4 -26.74 -8.72 17.62
CA VAL A 4 -25.72 -7.77 17.18
C VAL A 4 -25.01 -8.27 15.91
N ALA A 5 -25.24 -9.54 15.57
CA ALA A 5 -24.69 -10.20 14.41
C ALA A 5 -25.81 -10.73 13.51
N THR A 6 -25.81 -10.25 12.28
CA THR A 6 -26.61 -10.77 11.16
C THR A 6 -25.74 -11.77 10.40
N LEU A 7 -26.29 -12.91 9.95
CA LEU A 7 -25.52 -13.96 9.26
C LEU A 7 -25.35 -13.64 7.77
N TYR A 8 -24.13 -13.51 7.27
CA TYR A 8 -23.74 -13.14 5.90
C TYR A 8 -24.31 -11.81 5.37
N PRO A 9 -24.20 -10.70 6.13
CA PRO A 9 -24.77 -9.40 5.76
C PRO A 9 -24.22 -8.92 4.41
N ARG A 10 -25.10 -8.44 3.53
CA ARG A 10 -24.77 -7.89 2.20
C ARG A 10 -24.03 -8.87 1.29
N GLY A 11 -24.11 -10.17 1.62
CA GLY A 11 -23.50 -11.24 0.87
C GLY A 11 -24.41 -11.79 -0.22
N PHE A 12 -23.82 -12.60 -1.08
CA PHE A 12 -24.54 -13.47 -2.00
C PHE A 12 -23.82 -14.81 -2.17
N ILE A 13 -24.53 -15.81 -2.66
CA ILE A 13 -24.04 -17.10 -3.14
C ILE A 13 -24.63 -17.39 -4.51
N ALA A 14 -23.82 -17.90 -5.42
CA ALA A 14 -24.19 -18.24 -6.77
C ALA A 14 -23.71 -19.65 -7.11
N HIS A 15 -24.53 -20.40 -7.83
CA HIS A 15 -24.16 -21.71 -8.35
C HIS A 15 -24.86 -21.99 -9.67
N HIS A 16 -24.25 -22.83 -10.50
CA HIS A 16 -24.90 -23.33 -11.70
C HIS A 16 -26.17 -24.12 -11.34
N GLN A 17 -27.26 -23.95 -12.10
CA GLN A 17 -28.56 -24.55 -11.83
C GLN A 17 -28.56 -26.08 -11.88
N SER A 18 -27.60 -26.69 -12.58
CA SER A 18 -27.42 -28.14 -12.60
C SER A 18 -26.74 -28.71 -11.34
N LEU A 19 -26.24 -27.87 -10.43
CA LEU A 19 -25.59 -28.34 -9.21
C LEU A 19 -26.62 -28.98 -8.28
N GLU A 20 -26.35 -30.18 -7.79
CA GLU A 20 -27.19 -30.85 -6.80
C GLU A 20 -27.10 -30.12 -5.45
N THR A 21 -28.25 -29.69 -4.94
CA THR A 21 -28.37 -28.95 -3.67
C THR A 21 -29.27 -29.67 -2.64
N SER A 22 -29.53 -30.96 -2.83
CA SER A 22 -30.48 -31.76 -2.03
C SER A 22 -30.14 -31.83 -0.53
N GLY A 23 -28.86 -31.63 -0.16
CA GLY A 23 -28.39 -31.58 1.23
C GLY A 23 -28.09 -30.18 1.77
N TRP A 24 -28.34 -29.12 0.99
CA TRP A 24 -28.09 -27.74 1.42
C TRP A 24 -29.34 -27.14 2.06
N GLU A 25 -29.21 -26.64 3.29
CA GLU A 25 -30.32 -25.99 4.02
C GLU A 25 -30.76 -24.66 3.38
N GLY A 26 -29.97 -24.13 2.44
CA GLY A 26 -30.20 -22.84 1.80
C GLY A 26 -29.52 -21.67 2.52
N PRO A 27 -29.59 -20.47 1.95
CA PRO A 27 -29.08 -19.26 2.58
C PRO A 27 -30.04 -18.77 3.69
N PRO A 28 -29.66 -17.75 4.48
CA PRO A 28 -30.55 -17.13 5.46
C PRO A 28 -31.89 -16.66 4.84
N GLU A 29 -32.99 -16.70 5.59
CA GLU A 29 -34.35 -16.39 5.09
C GLU A 29 -34.50 -15.03 4.39
N ARG A 30 -33.68 -14.03 4.76
CA ARG A 30 -33.70 -12.70 4.14
C ARG A 30 -33.05 -12.62 2.77
N PHE A 31 -32.42 -13.70 2.32
CA PHE A 31 -31.82 -13.76 0.99
C PHE A 31 -32.94 -13.95 -0.04
N GLU A 32 -32.90 -13.14 -1.09
CA GLU A 32 -33.78 -13.25 -2.23
C GLU A 32 -33.10 -14.05 -3.35
N HIS A 33 -33.91 -14.69 -4.19
CA HIS A 33 -33.43 -15.51 -5.31
C HIS A 33 -33.63 -14.79 -6.64
N LEU A 34 -32.62 -14.89 -7.52
CA LEU A 34 -32.75 -14.54 -8.92
C LEU A 34 -32.04 -15.56 -9.81
N SER A 35 -32.48 -15.65 -11.06
CA SER A 35 -31.78 -16.39 -12.11
C SER A 35 -31.03 -15.42 -13.03
N PHE A 36 -29.77 -15.75 -13.33
CA PHE A 36 -28.93 -15.03 -14.28
C PHE A 36 -28.34 -16.04 -15.28
N GLY A 37 -29.02 -16.20 -16.41
CA GLY A 37 -28.77 -17.32 -17.32
C GLY A 37 -28.97 -18.66 -16.60
N ASP A 38 -27.95 -19.51 -16.63
CA ASP A 38 -27.88 -20.81 -15.97
C ASP A 38 -27.38 -20.72 -14.52
N LEU A 39 -27.16 -19.52 -13.98
CA LEU A 39 -26.84 -19.32 -12.57
C LEU A 39 -28.09 -19.11 -11.74
N SER A 40 -28.11 -19.78 -10.60
CA SER A 40 -28.99 -19.54 -9.47
C SER A 40 -28.24 -18.68 -8.47
N ILE A 41 -28.74 -17.47 -8.20
CA ILE A 41 -28.07 -16.50 -7.33
C ILE A 41 -29.01 -16.15 -6.18
N TRP A 42 -28.50 -16.29 -4.95
CA TRP A 42 -29.16 -15.87 -3.72
C TRP A 42 -28.38 -14.71 -3.11
N PHE A 43 -29.04 -13.59 -2.83
CA PHE A 43 -28.39 -12.38 -2.35
C PHE A 43 -29.16 -11.80 -1.17
N ASP A 44 -28.44 -11.16 -0.24
CA ASP A 44 -29.05 -10.44 0.87
C ASP A 44 -29.95 -9.30 0.35
N SER A 45 -31.21 -9.24 0.80
CA SER A 45 -32.19 -8.23 0.37
C SER A 45 -31.76 -6.78 0.60
N GLU A 46 -30.76 -6.53 1.46
CA GLU A 46 -30.14 -5.20 1.57
C GLU A 46 -29.34 -4.79 0.30
N ARG A 47 -28.98 -5.72 -0.59
CA ARG A 47 -28.16 -5.46 -1.78
C ARG A 47 -28.78 -6.09 -3.03
N THR A 48 -29.87 -5.50 -3.49
CA THR A 48 -30.52 -5.87 -4.75
C THR A 48 -29.56 -5.71 -5.94
N PRO A 49 -29.29 -6.77 -6.72
CA PRO A 49 -28.48 -6.70 -7.93
C PRO A 49 -29.19 -5.94 -9.05
N ALA A 50 -28.42 -5.26 -9.88
CA ALA A 50 -28.89 -4.69 -11.14
C ALA A 50 -28.44 -5.56 -12.32
N ILE A 51 -29.25 -5.64 -13.37
CA ILE A 51 -28.98 -6.50 -14.53
C ILE A 51 -29.24 -5.72 -15.83
N ALA A 52 -28.28 -5.80 -16.75
CA ALA A 52 -28.42 -5.34 -18.12
C ALA A 52 -28.15 -6.51 -19.09
N ARG A 53 -28.89 -6.55 -20.21
CA ARG A 53 -28.81 -7.63 -21.20
C ARG A 53 -28.86 -7.06 -22.63
N SER A 54 -28.08 -7.64 -23.54
CA SER A 54 -28.26 -7.55 -24.99
C SER A 54 -28.32 -8.94 -25.62
N GLU A 55 -28.41 -8.99 -26.95
CA GLU A 55 -28.29 -10.25 -27.71
C GLU A 55 -26.92 -10.93 -27.55
N GLY A 56 -25.86 -10.20 -27.18
CA GLY A 56 -24.48 -10.72 -27.16
C GLY A 56 -23.82 -10.78 -25.78
N ALA A 57 -24.36 -10.09 -24.77
CA ALA A 57 -23.79 -10.10 -23.42
C ALA A 57 -24.81 -9.73 -22.35
N SER A 58 -24.68 -10.34 -21.18
CA SER A 58 -25.40 -9.97 -19.96
C SER A 58 -24.43 -9.53 -18.88
N VAL A 59 -24.79 -8.50 -18.12
CA VAL A 59 -24.00 -8.00 -16.97
C VAL A 59 -24.91 -7.89 -15.76
N LEU A 60 -24.45 -8.43 -14.62
CA LEU A 60 -25.04 -8.26 -13.31
C LEU A 60 -24.06 -7.55 -12.39
N VAL A 61 -24.52 -6.52 -11.70
CA VAL A 61 -23.75 -5.77 -10.70
C VAL A 61 -24.44 -5.90 -9.34
N VAL A 62 -23.67 -6.27 -8.31
CA VAL A 62 -24.16 -6.41 -6.93
C VAL A 62 -23.20 -5.77 -5.94
N GLY A 63 -23.75 -5.06 -4.95
CA GLY A 63 -22.98 -4.36 -3.92
C GLY A 63 -23.17 -2.85 -4.01
N THR A 64 -22.11 -2.09 -3.76
CA THR A 64 -22.15 -0.63 -3.80
C THR A 64 -21.05 -0.13 -4.70
N ALA A 65 -21.41 0.57 -5.77
CA ALA A 65 -20.47 0.99 -6.81
C ALA A 65 -20.74 2.44 -7.23
N ALA A 66 -19.69 3.13 -7.65
CA ALA A 66 -19.77 4.46 -8.25
C ALA A 66 -18.88 4.49 -9.49
N LEU A 67 -19.48 4.72 -10.67
CA LEU A 67 -18.76 4.88 -11.92
C LEU A 67 -18.41 6.35 -12.10
N VAL A 68 -17.13 6.65 -12.30
CA VAL A 68 -16.64 8.01 -12.57
C VAL A 68 -15.92 8.01 -13.92
N PRO A 69 -16.60 8.35 -15.02
CA PRO A 69 -16.02 8.25 -16.35
C PRO A 69 -14.69 9.02 -16.52
N PRO A 70 -13.78 8.53 -17.39
CA PRO A 70 -12.57 9.26 -17.76
C PRO A 70 -12.88 10.49 -18.61
N GLY A 71 -12.26 11.64 -18.31
CA GLY A 71 -12.23 12.82 -19.19
C GLY A 71 -13.54 13.64 -19.27
N SER A 72 -13.41 14.93 -18.91
CA SER A 72 -14.39 16.04 -19.04
C SER A 72 -15.58 16.10 -18.06
N ASP A 73 -15.93 17.35 -17.69
CA ASP A 73 -17.03 17.76 -16.79
C ASP A 73 -18.45 17.39 -17.25
N GLN A 74 -18.61 16.67 -18.37
CA GLN A 74 -19.92 16.40 -18.99
C GLN A 74 -20.50 15.01 -18.70
N ALA A 75 -19.66 14.02 -18.37
CA ALA A 75 -20.15 12.70 -17.99
C ALA A 75 -20.33 12.64 -16.46
N GLU A 76 -21.57 12.65 -16.01
CA GLU A 76 -21.89 12.65 -14.58
C GLU A 76 -21.51 11.31 -13.93
N ALA A 77 -20.80 11.39 -12.82
CA ALA A 77 -20.56 10.23 -11.97
C ALA A 77 -21.90 9.70 -11.46
N THR A 78 -22.06 8.37 -11.42
CA THR A 78 -23.31 7.74 -10.98
C THR A 78 -23.04 6.58 -10.03
N ALA A 79 -23.90 6.45 -9.02
CA ALA A 79 -23.98 5.29 -8.13
C ALA A 79 -25.25 4.46 -8.36
N ASP A 80 -25.99 4.74 -9.44
CA ASP A 80 -27.13 3.93 -9.87
C ASP A 80 -26.61 2.63 -10.50
N LEU A 81 -26.82 1.51 -9.81
CA LEU A 81 -26.36 0.19 -10.26
C LEU A 81 -26.96 -0.21 -11.60
N GLN A 82 -28.18 0.22 -11.93
CA GLN A 82 -28.79 -0.09 -13.22
C GLN A 82 -28.09 0.65 -14.36
N ALA A 83 -27.83 1.95 -14.19
CA ALA A 83 -27.04 2.73 -15.16
C ALA A 83 -25.61 2.20 -15.32
N ILE A 84 -25.00 1.73 -14.22
CA ILE A 84 -23.68 1.10 -14.25
C ILE A 84 -23.74 -0.23 -15.03
N ALA A 85 -24.71 -1.10 -14.74
CA ALA A 85 -24.87 -2.37 -15.43
C ALA A 85 -25.07 -2.17 -16.94
N GLU A 86 -25.89 -1.21 -17.34
CA GLU A 86 -26.13 -0.84 -18.74
C GLU A 86 -24.87 -0.33 -19.43
N THR A 87 -24.13 0.56 -18.78
CA THR A 87 -22.86 1.07 -19.32
C THR A 87 -21.87 -0.07 -19.54
N LEU A 88 -21.65 -0.92 -18.53
CA LEU A 88 -20.74 -2.05 -18.62
C LEU A 88 -21.17 -3.07 -19.69
N GLN A 89 -22.47 -3.30 -19.85
CA GLN A 89 -23.02 -4.20 -20.86
C GLN A 89 -22.78 -3.67 -22.28
N VAL A 90 -22.96 -2.36 -22.49
CA VAL A 90 -22.68 -1.70 -23.78
C VAL A 90 -21.20 -1.77 -24.12
N GLU A 91 -20.32 -1.44 -23.18
CA GLU A 91 -18.86 -1.53 -23.37
C GLU A 91 -18.41 -2.97 -23.65
N LEU A 92 -18.96 -3.96 -22.93
CA LEU A 92 -18.63 -5.37 -23.11
C LEU A 92 -19.07 -5.90 -24.48
N THR A 93 -20.27 -5.54 -24.94
CA THR A 93 -20.77 -5.90 -26.28
C THR A 93 -19.90 -5.26 -27.37
N SER A 94 -19.35 -4.08 -27.11
CA SER A 94 -18.54 -3.34 -28.07
C SER A 94 -17.14 -3.95 -28.19
N ASN A 95 -16.40 -4.07 -27.08
CA ASN A 95 -15.22 -4.94 -26.98
C ASN A 95 -14.77 -5.15 -25.53
N GLN A 96 -14.08 -6.26 -25.27
CA GLN A 96 -13.58 -6.59 -23.94
C GLN A 96 -12.62 -5.53 -23.34
N GLY A 97 -11.82 -4.84 -24.16
CA GLY A 97 -10.88 -3.82 -23.66
C GLY A 97 -11.60 -2.62 -23.05
N GLN A 98 -12.62 -2.12 -23.74
CA GLN A 98 -13.50 -1.04 -23.28
C GLN A 98 -14.21 -1.38 -21.97
N PHE A 99 -14.73 -2.60 -21.84
CA PHE A 99 -15.29 -3.08 -20.58
C PHE A 99 -14.26 -3.05 -19.45
N LEU A 100 -13.04 -3.54 -19.69
CA LEU A 100 -11.98 -3.53 -18.68
C LEU A 100 -11.53 -2.11 -18.33
N ASP A 101 -11.48 -1.18 -19.29
CA ASP A 101 -11.20 0.22 -19.02
C ASP A 101 -12.31 0.85 -18.17
N ALA A 102 -13.59 0.57 -18.44
CA ALA A 102 -14.70 1.04 -17.62
C ALA A 102 -14.63 0.50 -16.17
N LEU A 103 -14.22 -0.77 -15.99
CA LEU A 103 -13.99 -1.35 -14.67
C LEU A 103 -12.92 -0.61 -13.86
N ASP A 104 -11.92 0.00 -14.52
CA ASP A 104 -10.85 0.70 -13.81
C ASP A 104 -11.33 1.99 -13.15
N TYR A 105 -12.41 2.58 -13.68
CA TYR A 105 -13.07 3.80 -13.23
C TYR A 105 -14.29 3.53 -12.35
N LEU A 106 -14.47 2.29 -11.89
CA LEU A 106 -15.50 1.91 -10.96
C LEU A 106 -14.91 1.84 -9.53
N GLY A 107 -15.47 2.64 -8.64
CA GLY A 107 -15.14 2.68 -7.23
C GLY A 107 -16.20 1.99 -6.38
N GLY A 108 -15.87 1.64 -5.13
CA GLY A 108 -16.84 1.09 -4.17
C GLY A 108 -16.46 -0.30 -3.65
N ARG A 109 -17.44 -1.14 -3.40
CA ARG A 109 -17.33 -2.52 -2.90
C ARG A 109 -18.41 -3.38 -3.53
N TYR A 110 -18.06 -4.11 -4.57
CA TYR A 110 -19.01 -4.75 -5.49
C TYR A 110 -18.45 -6.02 -6.12
N ALA A 111 -19.36 -6.83 -6.69
CA ALA A 111 -19.04 -7.90 -7.62
C ALA A 111 -19.76 -7.68 -8.95
N ILE A 112 -19.13 -8.12 -10.04
CA ILE A 112 -19.67 -8.05 -11.40
C ILE A 112 -19.62 -9.45 -11.99
N ILE A 113 -20.77 -9.91 -12.47
CA ILE A 113 -20.92 -11.21 -13.11
C ILE A 113 -21.31 -10.93 -14.54
N VAL A 114 -20.53 -11.42 -15.50
CA VAL A 114 -20.83 -11.27 -16.92
C VAL A 114 -21.05 -12.63 -17.55
N GLU A 115 -21.96 -12.66 -18.51
CA GLU A 115 -22.24 -13.82 -19.34
C GLU A 115 -22.08 -13.41 -20.81
N VAL A 116 -21.27 -14.17 -21.54
CA VAL A 116 -21.04 -14.00 -22.98
C VAL A 116 -20.99 -15.40 -23.59
N ASP A 117 -21.86 -15.67 -24.56
CA ASP A 117 -21.98 -16.97 -25.24
C ASP A 117 -22.13 -18.17 -24.27
N GLY A 118 -22.85 -17.98 -23.16
CA GLY A 118 -23.06 -18.97 -22.11
C GLY A 118 -21.87 -19.17 -21.16
N LEU A 119 -20.80 -18.38 -21.30
CA LEU A 119 -19.61 -18.43 -20.44
C LEU A 119 -19.68 -17.34 -19.37
N TYR A 120 -19.48 -17.72 -18.11
CA TYR A 120 -19.57 -16.82 -16.97
C TYR A 120 -18.20 -16.39 -16.46
N ARG A 121 -18.03 -15.08 -16.28
CA ARG A 121 -16.85 -14.50 -15.65
C ARG A 121 -17.24 -13.62 -14.47
N VAL A 122 -16.50 -13.75 -13.37
CA VAL A 122 -16.75 -13.01 -12.13
C VAL A 122 -15.57 -12.09 -11.83
N PHE A 123 -15.88 -10.80 -11.70
CA PHE A 123 -14.99 -9.74 -11.27
C PHE A 123 -15.45 -9.21 -9.91
N HIS A 124 -14.57 -8.51 -9.22
CA HIS A 124 -14.91 -7.76 -8.02
C HIS A 124 -14.18 -6.41 -8.00
N ASP A 125 -14.44 -5.61 -6.97
CA ASP A 125 -13.81 -4.30 -6.77
C ASP A 125 -12.28 -4.34 -6.77
N ALA A 126 -11.65 -3.18 -6.97
CA ALA A 126 -10.22 -3.06 -7.23
C ALA A 126 -9.33 -3.71 -6.16
N HIS A 127 -9.75 -3.78 -4.90
CA HIS A 127 -9.02 -4.39 -3.79
C HIS A 127 -9.65 -5.70 -3.30
N GLY A 128 -10.69 -6.24 -3.95
CA GLY A 128 -11.35 -7.48 -3.52
C GLY A 128 -11.99 -7.40 -2.14
N THR A 129 -12.41 -6.21 -1.73
CA THR A 129 -13.03 -5.98 -0.42
C THR A 129 -14.44 -6.55 -0.34
N ARG A 130 -15.16 -6.65 -1.46
CA ARG A 130 -16.25 -7.60 -1.64
C ARG A 130 -15.60 -8.91 -2.06
N THR A 131 -15.32 -9.74 -1.07
CA THR A 131 -14.71 -11.05 -1.27
C THR A 131 -15.51 -11.87 -2.27
N ILE A 132 -14.81 -12.68 -3.05
CA ILE A 132 -15.40 -13.77 -3.84
C ILE A 132 -14.59 -15.02 -3.54
N TYR A 133 -15.25 -16.02 -2.98
CA TYR A 133 -14.75 -17.37 -2.79
C TYR A 133 -15.38 -18.27 -3.83
N TYR A 134 -14.64 -19.24 -4.36
CA TYR A 134 -15.12 -20.16 -5.38
C TYR A 134 -14.64 -21.59 -5.13
N ASP A 135 -15.42 -22.56 -5.57
CA ASP A 135 -15.07 -23.98 -5.50
C ASP A 135 -14.29 -24.39 -6.75
N GLU A 136 -13.15 -25.06 -6.59
CA GLU A 136 -12.32 -25.52 -7.71
C GLU A 136 -12.89 -26.77 -8.41
N ILE A 137 -13.93 -27.39 -7.84
CA ILE A 137 -14.57 -28.60 -8.38
C ILE A 137 -15.92 -28.28 -9.01
N ARG A 138 -16.76 -27.50 -8.32
CA ARG A 138 -18.12 -27.16 -8.72
C ARG A 138 -18.19 -25.73 -9.26
N GLN A 139 -19.16 -25.49 -10.12
CA GLN A 139 -19.46 -24.14 -10.62
C GLN A 139 -20.26 -23.35 -9.57
N ALA A 140 -19.60 -22.98 -8.47
CA ALA A 140 -20.19 -22.27 -7.34
C ALA A 140 -19.22 -21.25 -6.76
N PHE A 141 -19.76 -20.11 -6.34
CA PHE A 141 -19.01 -19.03 -5.71
C PHE A 141 -19.88 -18.25 -4.72
N SER A 142 -19.27 -17.60 -3.74
CA SER A 142 -19.96 -16.79 -2.74
C SER A 142 -19.07 -15.68 -2.24
N THR A 143 -19.70 -14.62 -1.75
CA THR A 143 -19.02 -13.61 -0.95
C THR A 143 -18.47 -14.13 0.38
N HIS A 144 -19.05 -15.20 0.94
CA HIS A 144 -18.66 -15.73 2.24
C HIS A 144 -18.21 -17.17 2.12
N VAL A 145 -17.01 -17.47 2.59
CA VAL A 145 -16.41 -18.82 2.47
C VAL A 145 -17.22 -19.88 3.21
N HIS A 146 -17.76 -19.57 4.39
CA HIS A 146 -18.56 -20.51 5.18
C HIS A 146 -19.94 -20.76 4.55
N LEU A 147 -20.51 -19.76 3.89
CA LEU A 147 -21.74 -19.91 3.10
C LEU A 147 -21.49 -20.83 1.90
N LEU A 148 -20.39 -20.64 1.16
CA LEU A 148 -20.02 -21.53 0.07
C LEU A 148 -19.72 -22.96 0.57
N ALA A 149 -19.00 -23.09 1.68
CA ALA A 149 -18.68 -24.38 2.29
C ALA A 149 -19.96 -25.17 2.64
N SER A 150 -20.99 -24.49 3.15
CA SER A 150 -22.30 -25.10 3.44
C SER A 150 -22.99 -25.63 2.18
N LEU A 151 -22.87 -24.95 1.04
CA LEU A 151 -23.45 -25.38 -0.24
C LEU A 151 -22.73 -26.62 -0.79
N VAL A 152 -21.40 -26.65 -0.71
CA VAL A 152 -20.60 -27.72 -1.34
C VAL A 152 -20.28 -28.87 -0.39
N GLY A 153 -20.71 -28.78 0.88
CA GLY A 153 -20.44 -29.78 1.92
C GLY A 153 -18.97 -29.88 2.28
N ALA A 154 -18.25 -28.75 2.31
CA ALA A 154 -16.82 -28.72 2.64
C ALA A 154 -16.60 -28.48 4.14
N GLU A 155 -15.66 -29.22 4.72
CA GLU A 155 -15.21 -29.05 6.11
C GLU A 155 -13.86 -28.33 6.16
N PRO A 156 -13.62 -27.46 7.15
CA PRO A 156 -12.36 -26.75 7.28
C PRO A 156 -11.27 -27.69 7.80
N ARG A 157 -10.06 -27.55 7.27
CA ARG A 157 -8.87 -28.22 7.80
C ARG A 157 -8.36 -27.50 9.05
N ASP A 158 -7.89 -28.25 10.02
CA ASP A 158 -7.22 -27.70 11.20
C ASP A 158 -5.77 -27.24 10.90
N SER A 159 -5.11 -26.64 11.89
CA SER A 159 -3.76 -26.09 11.70
C SER A 159 -2.72 -27.16 11.33
N ASP A 160 -2.85 -28.39 11.80
CA ASP A 160 -1.88 -29.45 11.56
C ASP A 160 -2.11 -30.08 10.19
N GLU A 161 -3.37 -30.28 9.80
CA GLU A 161 -3.76 -30.66 8.44
C GLU A 161 -3.30 -29.64 7.40
N LEU A 162 -3.43 -28.34 7.69
CA LEU A 162 -2.95 -27.27 6.81
C LEU A 162 -1.43 -27.30 6.65
N LYS A 163 -0.67 -27.49 7.73
CA LYS A 163 0.79 -27.61 7.68
C LYS A 163 1.21 -28.87 6.92
N ALA A 164 0.58 -30.01 7.18
CA ALA A 164 0.85 -31.27 6.49
C ALA A 164 0.60 -31.16 4.98
N ALA A 165 -0.43 -30.43 4.57
CA ALA A 165 -0.74 -30.14 3.17
C ALA A 165 0.10 -28.99 2.57
N ARG A 166 1.05 -28.43 3.32
CA ARG A 166 1.84 -27.23 2.94
C ARG A 166 0.96 -26.08 2.47
N SER A 167 -0.20 -25.90 3.08
CA SER A 167 -1.19 -24.91 2.67
C SER A 167 -0.77 -23.50 3.11
N TRP A 168 -0.88 -22.52 2.22
CA TRP A 168 -0.67 -21.11 2.56
C TRP A 168 -1.68 -20.61 3.59
N ALA A 169 -2.85 -21.25 3.70
CA ALA A 169 -3.83 -20.97 4.74
C ALA A 169 -3.35 -21.34 6.17
N ALA A 170 -2.21 -22.01 6.33
CA ALA A 170 -1.53 -22.14 7.63
C ALA A 170 -0.89 -20.80 8.10
N LEU A 171 -0.73 -19.82 7.20
CA LEU A 171 -0.20 -18.49 7.50
C LEU A 171 -1.35 -17.49 7.73
N PRO A 172 -1.08 -16.35 8.38
CA PRO A 172 -2.05 -15.25 8.43
C PRO A 172 -2.50 -14.84 7.02
N LEU A 173 -3.76 -14.42 6.88
CA LEU A 173 -4.36 -14.09 5.57
C LEU A 173 -3.54 -13.13 4.71
N SER A 174 -2.75 -12.23 5.32
CA SER A 174 -1.81 -11.35 4.60
C SER A 174 -0.71 -12.08 3.82
N PHE A 175 -0.60 -13.40 3.93
CA PHE A 175 0.39 -14.27 3.29
C PHE A 175 -0.24 -15.58 2.76
N ALA A 176 -1.57 -15.69 2.78
CA ALA A 176 -2.28 -16.94 2.45
C ALA A 176 -2.59 -17.10 0.94
N TRP A 177 -2.24 -16.11 0.11
CA TRP A 177 -2.60 -16.08 -1.32
C TRP A 177 -4.10 -16.29 -1.53
N ASP A 178 -4.52 -17.16 -2.45
CA ASP A 178 -5.91 -17.53 -2.71
C ASP A 178 -6.42 -18.65 -1.78
N GLU A 179 -5.56 -19.27 -0.99
CA GLU A 179 -5.96 -20.43 -0.19
C GLU A 179 -6.90 -20.07 0.97
N THR A 180 -7.67 -21.08 1.38
CA THR A 180 -8.56 -21.04 2.55
C THR A 180 -8.37 -22.31 3.38
N PRO A 181 -8.92 -22.37 4.61
CA PRO A 181 -8.91 -23.61 5.39
C PRO A 181 -9.59 -24.80 4.67
N TYR A 182 -10.46 -24.55 3.71
CA TYR A 182 -11.16 -25.57 2.94
C TYR A 182 -10.31 -26.07 1.76
N SER A 183 -10.32 -27.38 1.54
CA SER A 183 -9.45 -28.02 0.53
C SER A 183 -9.74 -27.56 -0.91
N THR A 184 -11.00 -27.35 -1.26
CA THR A 184 -11.44 -27.03 -2.64
C THR A 184 -11.88 -25.58 -2.82
N ILE A 185 -11.99 -24.81 -1.73
CA ILE A 185 -12.42 -23.42 -1.81
C ILE A 185 -11.20 -22.50 -1.84
N ARG A 186 -11.18 -21.58 -2.81
CA ARG A 186 -10.19 -20.52 -2.97
C ARG A 186 -10.87 -19.16 -2.93
N ALA A 187 -10.11 -18.10 -2.69
CA ALA A 187 -10.57 -16.73 -2.90
C ALA A 187 -10.06 -16.21 -4.24
N LEU A 188 -10.90 -15.46 -4.94
CA LEU A 188 -10.49 -14.63 -6.06
C LEU A 188 -9.60 -13.50 -5.52
N LEU A 189 -8.39 -13.39 -6.05
CA LEU A 189 -7.50 -12.28 -5.73
C LEU A 189 -7.84 -11.04 -6.58
N PRO A 190 -7.60 -9.82 -6.07
CA PRO A 190 -7.60 -8.61 -6.87
C PRO A 190 -6.80 -8.76 -8.16
N ASN A 191 -7.25 -8.05 -9.19
CA ASN A 191 -6.65 -8.06 -10.53
C ASN A 191 -6.76 -9.40 -11.29
N HIS A 192 -7.52 -10.36 -10.74
CA HIS A 192 -7.84 -11.62 -11.38
C HIS A 192 -9.35 -11.73 -11.59
N VAL A 193 -9.74 -12.45 -12.64
CA VAL A 193 -11.11 -12.80 -12.97
C VAL A 193 -11.29 -14.31 -12.77
N LEU A 194 -12.43 -14.72 -12.22
CA LEU A 194 -12.81 -16.13 -12.19
C LEU A 194 -13.57 -16.46 -13.47
N GLU A 195 -13.16 -17.50 -14.18
CA GLU A 195 -13.94 -18.13 -15.24
C GLU A 195 -14.61 -19.38 -14.69
N LEU A 196 -15.95 -19.43 -14.74
CA LEU A 196 -16.71 -20.43 -14.00
C LEU A 196 -16.66 -21.81 -14.64
N GLU A 197 -16.55 -21.91 -15.97
CA GLU A 197 -16.52 -23.18 -16.69
C GLU A 197 -15.24 -23.95 -16.36
N SER A 198 -14.10 -23.27 -16.49
CA SER A 198 -12.80 -23.84 -16.14
C SER A 198 -12.58 -23.91 -14.63
N LYS A 199 -13.31 -23.11 -13.83
CA LYS A 199 -13.14 -22.96 -12.37
C LYS A 199 -11.75 -22.45 -12.00
N ARG A 200 -11.19 -21.62 -12.87
CA ARG A 200 -9.83 -21.08 -12.76
C ARG A 200 -9.85 -19.57 -12.78
N THR A 201 -8.79 -19.00 -12.23
CA THR A 201 -8.59 -17.56 -12.21
C THR A 201 -7.54 -17.15 -13.22
N PHE A 202 -7.73 -15.96 -13.80
CA PHE A 202 -6.83 -15.40 -14.79
C PHE A 202 -6.51 -13.95 -14.43
N ARG A 203 -5.23 -13.57 -14.48
CA ARG A 203 -4.83 -12.18 -14.31
C ARG A 203 -5.34 -11.36 -15.50
N TYR A 204 -6.07 -10.28 -15.23
CA TYR A 204 -6.49 -9.31 -16.24
C TYR A 204 -5.89 -7.92 -16.03
N PHE A 205 -5.18 -7.70 -14.92
CA PHE A 205 -4.44 -6.48 -14.65
C PHE A 205 -3.09 -6.80 -13.97
N PRO A 206 -1.99 -6.07 -14.25
CA PRO A 206 -1.87 -5.02 -15.25
C PRO A 206 -1.95 -5.55 -16.68
N ARG A 207 -2.46 -4.73 -17.60
CA ARG A 207 -2.61 -5.06 -19.03
C ARG A 207 -1.44 -4.57 -19.87
N GLU A 208 -0.78 -3.53 -19.38
CA GLU A 208 0.29 -2.81 -20.03
C GLU A 208 1.14 -2.09 -18.97
N ARG A 209 2.12 -1.30 -19.42
CA ARG A 209 2.85 -0.40 -18.51
C ARG A 209 1.89 0.62 -17.90
N ASN A 210 2.17 1.06 -16.67
CA ASN A 210 1.34 2.04 -15.99
C ASN A 210 1.18 3.31 -16.85
N ARG A 211 -0.06 3.55 -17.30
CA ARG A 211 -0.43 4.59 -18.27
C ARG A 211 -0.26 6.02 -17.75
N PHE A 212 -0.04 6.19 -16.44
CA PHE A 212 0.11 7.50 -15.80
C PHE A 212 1.56 7.86 -15.44
N THR A 213 2.53 7.03 -15.83
CA THR A 213 3.97 7.24 -15.52
C THR A 213 4.55 8.52 -16.12
N SER A 214 3.94 9.06 -17.19
CA SER A 214 4.33 10.31 -17.81
C SER A 214 3.71 11.55 -17.15
N LEU A 215 2.70 11.39 -16.29
CA LEU A 215 2.05 12.51 -15.61
C LEU A 215 2.95 13.07 -14.51
N SER A 216 2.95 14.38 -14.34
CA SER A 216 3.54 15.07 -13.20
C SER A 216 2.80 14.79 -11.90
N PHE A 217 3.40 15.13 -10.75
CA PHE A 217 2.72 15.03 -9.45
C PHE A 217 1.39 15.79 -9.44
N GLU A 218 1.39 17.01 -9.96
CA GLU A 218 0.22 17.90 -9.98
C GLU A 218 -0.92 17.33 -10.82
N GLU A 219 -0.61 16.77 -11.99
CA GLU A 219 -1.61 16.12 -12.86
C GLU A 219 -2.20 14.88 -12.18
N ARG A 220 -1.36 14.05 -11.54
CA ARG A 220 -1.83 12.87 -10.80
C ARG A 220 -2.69 13.25 -9.61
N ALA A 221 -2.26 14.24 -8.81
CA ALA A 221 -3.03 14.73 -7.67
C ALA A 221 -4.38 15.32 -8.09
N THR A 222 -4.40 16.05 -9.21
CA THR A 222 -5.63 16.61 -9.80
C THR A 222 -6.60 15.50 -10.20
N GLU A 223 -6.12 14.49 -10.92
CA GLU A 223 -6.98 13.41 -11.39
C GLU A 223 -7.45 12.51 -10.24
N ILE A 224 -6.58 12.17 -9.28
CA ILE A 224 -7.00 11.44 -8.07
C ILE A 224 -8.09 12.23 -7.33
N ASN A 225 -7.92 13.55 -7.18
CA ASN A 225 -8.91 14.38 -6.50
C ASN A 225 -10.26 14.38 -7.24
N ARG A 226 -10.24 14.51 -8.58
CA ARG A 226 -11.44 14.46 -9.42
C ARG A 226 -12.17 13.12 -9.25
N LEU A 227 -11.46 12.01 -9.37
CA LEU A 227 -12.01 10.66 -9.22
C LEU A 227 -12.57 10.42 -7.82
N TRP A 228 -11.90 10.95 -6.80
CA TRP A 228 -12.34 10.83 -5.42
C TRP A 228 -13.64 11.61 -5.19
N LEU A 229 -13.67 12.91 -5.49
CA LEU A 229 -14.86 13.74 -5.28
C LEU A 229 -16.03 13.28 -6.15
N GLY A 230 -15.76 12.80 -7.38
CA GLY A 230 -16.77 12.18 -8.24
C GLY A 230 -17.46 10.98 -7.59
N GLN A 231 -16.70 10.07 -6.98
CA GLN A 231 -17.26 8.94 -6.24
C GLN A 231 -18.10 9.40 -5.05
N ILE A 232 -17.59 10.35 -4.26
CA ILE A 232 -18.31 10.85 -3.07
C ILE A 232 -19.62 11.53 -3.48
N SER A 233 -19.60 12.35 -4.52
CA SER A 233 -20.79 13.01 -5.07
C SER A 233 -21.82 11.98 -5.55
N ALA A 234 -21.39 10.95 -6.27
CA ALA A 234 -22.27 9.86 -6.71
C ALA A 234 -22.89 9.11 -5.52
N PHE A 235 -22.10 8.76 -4.51
CA PHE A 235 -22.62 8.13 -3.29
C PHE A 235 -23.54 9.04 -2.49
N ALA A 236 -23.30 10.35 -2.51
CA ALA A 236 -24.14 11.32 -1.82
C ALA A 236 -25.56 11.44 -2.39
N GLN A 237 -25.81 10.91 -3.58
CA GLN A 237 -27.13 10.80 -4.20
C GLN A 237 -27.90 9.55 -3.72
N SER A 238 -27.20 8.51 -3.24
CA SER A 238 -27.82 7.21 -2.89
C SER A 238 -27.89 6.92 -1.39
N THR A 239 -27.13 7.63 -0.57
CA THR A 239 -27.24 7.62 0.89
C THR A 239 -27.37 9.04 1.39
N ASP A 240 -27.97 9.25 2.56
CA ASP A 240 -27.98 10.55 3.27
C ASP A 240 -26.96 10.62 4.42
N ARG A 241 -26.32 9.51 4.76
CA ARG A 241 -25.47 9.41 5.95
C ARG A 241 -24.12 8.76 5.65
N PHE A 242 -23.07 9.37 6.21
CA PHE A 242 -21.70 8.93 6.07
C PHE A 242 -21.08 8.69 7.45
N PHE A 243 -20.34 7.59 7.58
CA PHE A 243 -19.57 7.27 8.78
C PHE A 243 -18.09 7.35 8.46
N VAL A 244 -17.28 7.85 9.39
CA VAL A 244 -15.81 7.90 9.23
C VAL A 244 -15.14 7.36 10.49
N SER A 245 -14.33 6.31 10.33
CA SER A 245 -13.42 5.87 11.39
C SER A 245 -12.22 6.82 11.45
N LEU A 246 -12.27 7.77 12.38
CA LEU A 246 -11.29 8.83 12.54
C LEU A 246 -10.19 8.44 13.54
N SER A 247 -8.93 8.66 13.15
CA SER A 247 -7.74 8.45 13.98
C SER A 247 -6.84 9.69 13.98
N GLY A 248 -5.70 9.62 14.66
CA GLY A 248 -4.66 10.65 14.61
C GLY A 248 -3.78 10.56 13.35
N GLY A 249 -4.01 9.55 12.51
CA GLY A 249 -3.25 9.28 11.29
C GLY A 249 -3.61 10.16 10.10
N LEU A 250 -2.88 9.94 9.01
CA LEU A 250 -3.09 10.59 7.72
C LEU A 250 -4.34 10.06 7.04
N ASP A 251 -4.48 8.73 6.97
CA ASP A 251 -5.44 8.10 6.06
C ASP A 251 -6.89 8.48 6.33
N SER A 252 -7.28 8.49 7.61
CA SER A 252 -8.64 8.85 8.04
C SER A 252 -8.95 10.34 7.83
N ARG A 253 -7.93 11.21 7.83
CA ARG A 253 -8.10 12.64 7.54
C ARG A 253 -8.33 12.90 6.06
N VAL A 254 -7.69 12.16 5.17
CA VAL A 254 -7.93 12.30 3.73
C VAL A 254 -9.38 11.92 3.40
N VAL A 255 -9.88 10.84 4.02
CA VAL A 255 -11.30 10.45 3.93
C VAL A 255 -12.22 11.57 4.42
N LEU A 256 -11.92 12.14 5.59
CA LEU A 256 -12.73 13.24 6.14
C LEU A 256 -12.67 14.50 5.26
N ALA A 257 -11.51 14.81 4.69
CA ALA A 257 -11.31 15.96 3.81
C ALA A 257 -12.20 15.86 2.56
N ALA A 258 -12.29 14.69 1.95
CA ALA A 258 -13.15 14.45 0.78
C ALA A 258 -14.65 14.58 1.08
N LEU A 259 -15.06 14.51 2.36
CA LEU A 259 -16.45 14.64 2.79
C LEU A 259 -16.81 16.07 3.24
N ARG A 260 -15.95 17.06 3.04
CA ARG A 260 -16.17 18.44 3.52
C ARG A 260 -17.50 19.04 3.08
N GLU A 261 -17.89 18.85 1.81
CA GLU A 261 -19.17 19.36 1.27
C GLU A 261 -20.38 18.66 1.89
N HIS A 262 -20.19 17.48 2.46
CA HIS A 262 -21.23 16.68 3.12
C HIS A 262 -21.01 16.58 4.64
N LYS A 263 -20.21 17.47 5.24
CA LYS A 263 -19.82 17.37 6.66
C LYS A 263 -21.00 17.27 7.64
N ASP A 264 -22.14 17.86 7.29
CA ASP A 264 -23.36 17.84 8.13
C ASP A 264 -24.08 16.49 8.10
N ARG A 265 -23.68 15.60 7.18
CA ARG A 265 -24.14 14.22 7.02
C ARG A 265 -23.14 13.20 7.58
N VAL A 266 -22.04 13.67 8.18
CA VAL A 266 -20.92 12.83 8.67
C VAL A 266 -21.02 12.58 10.17
N ASP A 267 -21.02 11.30 10.53
CA ASP A 267 -20.72 10.81 11.86
C ASP A 267 -19.29 10.25 11.91
N ALA A 268 -18.38 11.02 12.47
CA ALA A 268 -17.03 10.53 12.76
C ALA A 268 -17.03 9.75 14.08
N PHE A 269 -16.19 8.72 14.18
CA PHE A 269 -15.98 8.02 15.44
C PHE A 269 -14.53 7.65 15.65
N THR A 270 -14.12 7.64 16.91
CA THR A 270 -12.75 7.30 17.33
C THR A 270 -12.85 6.38 18.52
N TYR A 271 -12.15 5.24 18.45
CA TYR A 271 -12.05 4.33 19.58
C TYR A 271 -10.79 4.64 20.40
N PHE A 272 -10.90 4.57 21.73
CA PHE A 272 -9.78 4.77 22.64
C PHE A 272 -9.98 4.03 23.97
N THR A 273 -8.96 4.06 24.83
CA THR A 273 -9.03 3.49 26.18
C THR A 273 -8.83 4.56 27.26
N ASN A 274 -9.60 4.47 28.35
CA ASN A 274 -9.41 5.27 29.55
C ASN A 274 -8.31 4.70 30.46
N ASN A 275 -8.00 3.41 30.31
CA ASN A 275 -7.11 2.67 31.19
C ASN A 275 -5.97 2.00 30.39
N GLY A 276 -4.77 2.00 30.96
CA GLY A 276 -3.63 1.27 30.42
C GLY A 276 -2.41 2.14 30.17
N THR A 277 -1.24 1.56 30.38
CA THR A 277 0.07 2.20 30.23
C THR A 277 0.92 1.59 29.12
N GLY A 278 0.47 0.48 28.53
CA GLY A 278 1.17 -0.21 27.44
C GLY A 278 1.10 0.54 26.11
N ASN A 279 1.93 0.13 25.15
CA ASN A 279 2.08 0.79 23.84
C ASN A 279 0.74 0.96 23.10
N TRP A 280 -0.15 -0.04 23.16
CA TRP A 280 -1.49 0.05 22.56
C TRP A 280 -2.33 1.16 23.19
N ALA A 281 -2.33 1.26 24.53
CA ALA A 281 -3.08 2.31 25.22
C ALA A 281 -2.53 3.70 24.93
N GLN A 282 -1.21 3.85 24.82
CA GLN A 282 -0.58 5.11 24.43
C GLN A 282 -0.92 5.52 23.00
N ALA A 283 -0.95 4.58 22.05
CA ALA A 283 -1.38 4.82 20.67
C ALA A 283 -2.84 5.28 20.62
N MET A 284 -3.74 4.59 21.33
CA MET A 284 -5.16 4.96 21.44
C MET A 284 -5.38 6.36 22.06
N GLN A 285 -4.57 6.73 23.05
CA GLN A 285 -4.61 8.06 23.66
C GLN A 285 -4.10 9.14 22.71
N LEU A 286 -3.05 8.84 21.94
CA LEU A 286 -2.54 9.74 20.89
C LEU A 286 -3.61 9.97 19.82
N ASP A 287 -4.26 8.90 19.35
CA ASP A 287 -5.37 8.99 18.39
C ASP A 287 -6.50 9.86 18.95
N ARG A 288 -6.95 9.61 20.18
CA ARG A 288 -7.97 10.45 20.85
C ARG A 288 -7.57 11.93 20.85
N ASP A 289 -6.35 12.26 21.25
CA ASP A 289 -5.90 13.63 21.40
C ASP A 289 -5.75 14.35 20.05
N LEU A 290 -5.30 13.64 19.00
CA LEU A 290 -5.16 14.17 17.66
C LEU A 290 -6.51 14.28 16.94
N SER A 291 -7.36 13.25 17.02
CA SER A 291 -8.71 13.31 16.46
C SER A 291 -9.53 14.43 17.08
N ARG A 292 -9.39 14.74 18.37
CA ARG A 292 -10.02 15.93 18.98
C ARG A 292 -9.59 17.25 18.35
N GLN A 293 -8.31 17.38 17.97
CA GLN A 293 -7.83 18.58 17.27
C GLN A 293 -8.41 18.66 15.86
N VAL A 294 -8.48 17.53 15.15
CA VAL A 294 -9.10 17.44 13.82
C VAL A 294 -10.59 17.80 13.91
N LEU A 295 -11.33 17.23 14.87
CA LEU A 295 -12.76 17.49 15.09
C LEU A 295 -13.06 18.94 15.47
N ALA A 296 -12.17 19.58 16.23
CA ALA A 296 -12.29 21.00 16.57
C ALA A 296 -12.18 21.93 15.34
N LEU A 297 -11.56 21.46 14.25
CA LEU A 297 -11.49 22.17 12.98
C LEU A 297 -12.61 21.73 12.02
N ALA A 298 -12.97 20.45 12.05
CA ALA A 298 -13.92 19.87 11.11
C ALA A 298 -15.39 20.18 11.45
N HIS A 299 -15.71 20.30 12.74
CA HIS A 299 -17.08 20.51 13.24
C HIS A 299 -18.11 19.49 12.71
N VAL A 300 -17.69 18.23 12.54
CA VAL A 300 -18.57 17.09 12.24
C VAL A 300 -19.12 16.48 13.53
N ASN A 301 -20.22 15.72 13.44
CA ASN A 301 -20.70 14.96 14.58
C ASN A 301 -19.64 13.91 14.98
N HIS A 302 -19.42 13.73 16.29
CA HIS A 302 -18.43 12.77 16.80
C HIS A 302 -19.01 11.84 17.84
N VAL A 303 -18.76 10.54 17.64
CA VAL A 303 -19.13 9.48 18.56
C VAL A 303 -17.86 8.84 19.15
N PRO A 304 -17.58 9.04 20.45
CA PRO A 304 -16.46 8.39 21.12
C PRO A 304 -16.80 6.92 21.46
N ILE A 305 -15.90 5.99 21.13
CA ILE A 305 -16.04 4.57 21.49
C ILE A 305 -14.97 4.21 22.51
N VAL A 306 -15.38 3.95 23.75
CA VAL A 306 -14.44 3.61 24.83
C VAL A 306 -14.32 2.09 24.98
N HIS A 307 -13.08 1.60 24.96
CA HIS A 307 -12.80 0.19 25.21
C HIS A 307 -13.24 -0.23 26.62
N GLY A 308 -14.02 -1.32 26.68
CA GLY A 308 -14.53 -1.90 27.93
C GLY A 308 -15.83 -1.28 28.45
N GLU A 309 -16.41 -0.30 27.74
CA GLU A 309 -17.67 0.36 28.12
C GLU A 309 -18.82 -0.02 27.17
N GLY A 310 -20.06 0.03 27.68
CA GLY A 310 -21.33 -0.23 26.99
C GLY A 310 -21.59 -1.68 26.53
N ALA A 311 -22.39 -1.87 25.48
CA ALA A 311 -22.77 -3.15 24.90
C ALA A 311 -21.58 -4.10 24.73
N ARG A 312 -21.77 -5.34 25.20
CA ARG A 312 -20.80 -6.42 25.14
C ARG A 312 -21.13 -7.36 24.00
N PHE A 313 -20.08 -7.87 23.37
CA PHE A 313 -20.17 -8.92 22.38
C PHE A 313 -20.43 -10.26 23.09
N THR A 314 -21.54 -10.92 22.76
CA THR A 314 -21.99 -12.16 23.42
C THR A 314 -21.42 -13.41 22.74
N GLU A 315 -21.57 -14.58 23.37
CA GLU A 315 -21.19 -15.86 22.73
C GLU A 315 -22.05 -16.18 21.51
N ASP A 316 -23.33 -15.78 21.50
CA ASP A 316 -24.20 -15.94 20.34
C ASP A 316 -23.74 -15.05 19.18
N ASP A 317 -23.35 -13.80 19.46
CA ASP A 317 -22.77 -12.90 18.45
C ASP A 317 -21.47 -13.48 17.88
N LYS A 318 -20.66 -14.10 18.74
CA LYS A 318 -19.42 -14.77 18.33
C LYS A 318 -19.68 -15.93 17.38
N ALA A 319 -20.64 -16.79 17.69
CA ALA A 319 -21.01 -17.92 16.85
C ALA A 319 -21.49 -17.49 15.45
N ILE A 320 -22.14 -16.32 15.34
CA ILE A 320 -22.55 -15.75 14.05
C ILE A 320 -21.35 -15.10 13.34
N ALA A 321 -20.54 -14.32 14.05
CA ALA A 321 -19.36 -13.67 13.47
C ALA A 321 -18.33 -14.69 12.96
N ASP A 322 -18.18 -15.85 13.62
CA ASP A 322 -17.36 -16.97 13.16
C ASP A 322 -17.81 -17.56 11.82
N LYS A 323 -19.06 -17.32 11.41
CA LYS A 323 -19.54 -17.67 10.06
C LYS A 323 -19.32 -16.53 9.07
N ASN A 324 -19.29 -15.28 9.52
CA ASN A 324 -19.16 -14.12 8.63
C ASN A 324 -17.72 -13.87 8.16
N SER A 325 -16.71 -14.21 8.96
CA SER A 325 -15.30 -13.97 8.61
C SER A 325 -14.38 -15.12 9.00
N LEU A 326 -13.29 -15.30 8.24
CA LEU A 326 -12.24 -16.30 8.50
C LEU A 326 -11.36 -15.97 9.70
N VAL A 327 -11.28 -14.69 10.06
CA VAL A 327 -10.36 -14.20 11.11
C VAL A 327 -11.07 -13.21 12.02
N GLU A 328 -10.60 -13.15 13.27
CA GLU A 328 -11.05 -12.17 14.25
C GLU A 328 -10.20 -10.90 14.19
N HIS A 329 -10.85 -9.74 14.04
CA HIS A 329 -10.19 -8.43 14.05
C HIS A 329 -10.89 -7.41 14.95
N GLY A 330 -11.04 -7.77 16.23
CA GLY A 330 -11.59 -6.87 17.23
C GLY A 330 -13.12 -6.83 17.20
N ARG A 331 -13.77 -7.99 17.06
CA ARG A 331 -15.23 -8.19 17.04
C ARG A 331 -16.00 -7.48 18.15
N TRP A 332 -15.37 -7.24 19.29
CA TRP A 332 -15.95 -6.44 20.37
C TRP A 332 -16.41 -5.05 19.89
N LEU A 333 -15.77 -4.48 18.86
CA LEU A 333 -16.15 -3.21 18.25
C LEU A 333 -17.49 -3.29 17.53
N VAL A 334 -17.85 -4.44 16.92
CA VAL A 334 -19.11 -4.61 16.19
C VAL A 334 -20.29 -4.31 17.11
N ALA A 335 -20.24 -4.79 18.36
CA ALA A 335 -21.29 -4.50 19.32
C ALA A 335 -21.38 -3.03 19.71
N ARG A 336 -20.24 -2.34 19.78
CA ARG A 336 -20.21 -0.88 20.01
C ARG A 336 -20.78 -0.13 18.81
N TYR A 337 -20.47 -0.57 17.59
CA TYR A 337 -20.97 0.06 16.37
C TYR A 337 -22.48 -0.05 16.28
N VAL A 338 -23.04 -1.25 16.46
CA VAL A 338 -24.50 -1.45 16.44
C VAL A 338 -25.20 -0.68 17.57
N GLU A 339 -24.60 -0.58 18.77
CA GLU A 339 -25.17 0.23 19.85
C GLU A 339 -25.27 1.72 19.48
N ASN A 340 -24.21 2.28 18.89
CA ASN A 340 -24.10 3.72 18.67
C ASN A 340 -24.73 4.17 17.34
N PHE A 341 -24.70 3.29 16.34
CA PHE A 341 -25.15 3.60 14.99
C PHE A 341 -26.33 2.74 14.56
N GLY A 342 -26.88 1.86 15.40
CA GLY A 342 -27.95 0.94 15.01
C GLY A 342 -27.53 0.00 13.87
N ASN A 343 -28.52 -0.62 13.22
CA ASN A 343 -28.33 -1.29 11.92
C ASN A 343 -28.40 -0.28 10.76
N ASN A 344 -28.01 0.99 10.99
CA ASN A 344 -28.43 2.10 10.15
C ASN A 344 -27.91 1.99 8.71
N THR A 345 -28.77 2.46 7.81
CA THR A 345 -28.53 2.70 6.39
C THR A 345 -27.57 3.87 6.22
N GLY A 346 -26.35 3.60 5.75
CA GLY A 346 -25.35 4.62 5.42
C GLY A 346 -24.04 3.98 4.96
N LEU A 347 -23.11 4.80 4.47
CA LEU A 347 -21.81 4.33 3.99
C LEU A 347 -20.70 4.70 4.96
N HIS A 348 -19.87 3.73 5.32
CA HIS A 348 -18.71 3.92 6.16
C HIS A 348 -17.45 4.02 5.31
N PHE A 349 -16.79 5.16 5.35
CA PHE A 349 -15.52 5.34 4.66
C PHE A 349 -14.34 5.07 5.59
N ARG A 350 -13.39 4.25 5.11
CA ARG A 350 -12.13 3.92 5.79
C ARG A 350 -10.92 4.21 4.91
N GLY A 351 -9.80 4.54 5.55
CA GLY A 351 -8.56 4.90 4.84
C GLY A 351 -7.62 3.72 4.51
N ASN A 352 -7.94 2.49 4.92
CA ASN A 352 -6.96 1.39 4.98
C ASN A 352 -6.25 1.05 3.66
N THR A 353 -6.89 1.23 2.50
CA THR A 353 -6.25 0.90 1.21
C THR A 353 -5.34 2.00 0.68
N GLN A 354 -5.24 3.16 1.34
CA GLN A 354 -4.30 4.22 0.95
C GLN A 354 -2.84 3.75 1.02
N GLU A 355 -2.52 2.85 1.95
CA GLU A 355 -1.18 2.29 2.08
C GLU A 355 -0.73 1.49 0.84
N THR A 356 -1.65 1.04 -0.02
CA THR A 356 -1.34 0.37 -1.29
C THR A 356 -0.42 1.20 -2.18
N ILE A 357 -0.59 2.53 -2.18
CA ILE A 357 0.21 3.42 -3.03
C ILE A 357 1.45 3.98 -2.33
N ARG A 358 1.77 3.55 -1.11
CA ARG A 358 2.86 4.12 -0.28
C ARG A 358 4.18 3.37 -0.35
N SER A 359 4.28 2.37 -1.21
CA SER A 359 5.40 1.43 -1.23
C SER A 359 5.66 0.82 0.15
N TYR A 360 4.62 0.21 0.75
CA TYR A 360 4.60 -0.25 2.14
C TYR A 360 5.79 -1.15 2.51
N TYR A 361 6.15 -2.09 1.63
CA TYR A 361 7.30 -2.98 1.84
C TYR A 361 8.63 -2.37 1.35
N GLY A 362 8.58 -1.21 0.67
CA GLY A 362 9.66 -0.57 -0.05
C GLY A 362 9.96 -1.20 -1.41
N SER A 363 10.73 -0.50 -2.24
CA SER A 363 11.28 -1.03 -3.49
C SER A 363 12.79 -0.81 -3.51
N THR A 364 13.60 -1.81 -3.88
CA THR A 364 14.99 -1.52 -4.27
C THR A 364 14.97 -1.25 -5.76
N LYS A 365 14.99 0.02 -6.16
CA LYS A 365 14.70 0.52 -7.52
C LYS A 365 15.26 -0.32 -8.70
N HIS A 366 16.30 -1.15 -8.56
CA HIS A 366 16.78 -2.04 -9.63
C HIS A 366 17.15 -3.48 -9.23
N ARG A 367 16.46 -4.09 -8.26
CA ARG A 367 16.31 -5.56 -8.25
C ARG A 367 14.84 -5.92 -8.35
N ASP A 368 14.58 -6.84 -9.27
CA ASP A 368 13.30 -7.48 -9.50
C ASP A 368 12.61 -7.82 -8.15
N PRO A 369 11.52 -7.13 -7.80
CA PRO A 369 10.88 -7.12 -6.46
C PRO A 369 10.24 -8.45 -6.06
N ILE A 370 10.40 -9.51 -6.85
CA ILE A 370 10.03 -10.87 -6.46
C ILE A 370 10.90 -11.39 -5.31
N ASP A 371 12.20 -11.05 -5.27
CA ASP A 371 13.07 -11.47 -4.16
C ASP A 371 12.61 -10.90 -2.81
N LEU A 372 12.06 -9.68 -2.82
CA LEU A 372 11.48 -9.08 -1.62
C LEU A 372 10.24 -9.85 -1.18
N VAL A 373 9.34 -10.19 -2.10
CA VAL A 373 8.17 -11.03 -1.82
C VAL A 373 8.62 -12.40 -1.27
N LYS A 374 9.61 -13.05 -1.89
CA LYS A 374 10.20 -14.31 -1.40
C LYS A 374 10.79 -14.17 0.00
N GLY A 375 11.48 -13.08 0.28
CA GLY A 375 12.03 -12.75 1.60
C GLY A 375 10.95 -12.54 2.67
N LEU A 376 9.88 -11.82 2.32
CA LEU A 376 8.72 -11.60 3.19
C LEU A 376 8.02 -12.93 3.52
N MET A 377 7.74 -13.75 2.52
CA MET A 377 7.16 -15.10 2.69
C MET A 377 8.06 -15.98 3.56
N SER A 378 9.36 -16.03 3.27
CA SER A 378 10.34 -16.79 4.06
C SER A 378 10.41 -16.31 5.52
N SER A 379 10.31 -14.99 5.75
CA SER A 379 10.27 -14.44 7.10
C SER A 379 9.00 -14.85 7.85
N ARG A 380 7.88 -15.03 7.15
CA ARG A 380 6.61 -15.45 7.77
C ARG A 380 6.54 -16.95 8.03
N LEU A 381 7.10 -17.77 7.17
CA LEU A 381 7.24 -19.22 7.44
C LEU A 381 7.99 -19.48 8.75
N LYS A 382 8.98 -18.66 9.09
CA LYS A 382 9.68 -18.76 10.38
C LYS A 382 8.81 -18.47 11.60
N SER A 383 7.69 -17.75 11.45
CA SER A 383 6.78 -17.44 12.56
C SER A 383 5.80 -18.55 12.91
N VAL A 384 5.71 -19.62 12.10
CA VAL A 384 4.78 -20.74 12.31
C VAL A 384 5.47 -22.04 12.76
N ASN A 385 6.70 -21.93 13.28
CA ASN A 385 7.47 -23.03 13.90
C ASN A 385 7.60 -24.30 13.03
N LEU A 386 7.89 -24.13 11.74
CA LEU A 386 8.12 -25.21 10.79
C LEU A 386 9.53 -25.80 10.89
N GLY A 387 9.68 -27.10 10.56
CA GLY A 387 10.97 -27.76 10.39
C GLY A 387 11.69 -27.34 9.09
N GLU A 388 12.99 -27.65 8.98
CA GLU A 388 13.81 -27.24 7.82
C GLU A 388 13.31 -27.83 6.49
N GLU A 389 12.90 -29.10 6.48
CA GLU A 389 12.34 -29.78 5.29
C GLU A 389 11.03 -29.11 4.84
N GLU A 390 10.14 -28.79 5.78
CA GLU A 390 8.88 -28.12 5.48
C GLU A 390 9.11 -26.73 4.88
N ILE A 391 10.08 -25.97 5.41
CA ILE A 391 10.46 -24.66 4.87
C ILE A 391 10.94 -24.79 3.42
N PHE A 392 11.73 -25.81 3.09
CA PHE A 392 12.19 -26.05 1.72
C PHE A 392 11.02 -26.35 0.76
N GLU A 393 10.07 -27.18 1.19
CA GLU A 393 8.88 -27.48 0.39
C GLU A 393 7.99 -26.24 0.16
N TYR A 394 7.79 -25.40 1.19
CA TYR A 394 7.10 -24.12 1.04
C TYR A 394 7.84 -23.17 0.08
N GLN A 395 9.17 -23.17 0.07
CA GLN A 395 9.95 -22.36 -0.87
C GLN A 395 9.76 -22.83 -2.31
N ALA A 396 9.75 -24.14 -2.56
CA ALA A 396 9.45 -24.70 -3.88
C ALA A 396 8.03 -24.33 -4.34
N LYS A 397 7.05 -24.50 -3.45
CA LYS A 397 5.65 -24.11 -3.69
C LYS A 397 5.50 -22.62 -3.99
N LEU A 398 6.29 -21.76 -3.35
CA LEU A 398 6.22 -20.31 -3.58
C LEU A 398 6.58 -19.94 -5.01
N ASP A 399 7.58 -20.59 -5.61
CA ASP A 399 7.95 -20.34 -7.00
C ASP A 399 6.83 -20.74 -7.96
N GLU A 400 6.10 -21.80 -7.67
CA GLU A 400 4.91 -22.21 -8.43
C GLU A 400 3.76 -21.22 -8.23
N THR A 401 3.52 -20.79 -6.99
CA THR A 401 2.48 -19.82 -6.64
C THR A 401 2.72 -18.48 -7.35
N LEU A 402 3.95 -17.98 -7.35
CA LEU A 402 4.32 -16.75 -8.06
C LEU A 402 4.07 -16.86 -9.56
N LYS A 403 4.38 -18.02 -10.17
CA LYS A 403 4.10 -18.28 -11.59
C LYS A 403 2.59 -18.35 -11.87
N GLN A 404 1.84 -19.04 -11.01
CA GLN A 404 0.38 -19.18 -11.12
C GLN A 404 -0.29 -17.80 -11.19
N PHE A 405 0.12 -16.86 -10.32
CA PHE A 405 -0.43 -15.50 -10.29
C PHE A 405 0.31 -14.50 -11.19
N GLY A 406 1.18 -14.97 -12.11
CA GLY A 406 1.81 -14.13 -13.12
C GLY A 406 2.84 -13.12 -12.63
N TYR A 407 3.39 -13.27 -11.43
CA TYR A 407 4.35 -12.31 -10.86
C TYR A 407 5.64 -12.15 -11.70
N PRO A 408 6.28 -13.22 -12.20
CA PRO A 408 7.51 -13.08 -12.98
C PRO A 408 7.37 -12.37 -14.32
N ASN A 409 6.21 -12.48 -14.98
CA ASN A 409 6.11 -12.17 -16.42
C ASN A 409 4.97 -11.21 -16.79
N ALA A 410 3.98 -11.00 -15.90
CA ALA A 410 2.73 -10.30 -16.23
C ALA A 410 2.51 -9.02 -15.42
N LEU A 411 3.56 -8.48 -14.78
CA LEU A 411 3.46 -7.24 -14.00
C LEU A 411 3.88 -5.99 -14.78
N HIS A 412 4.41 -6.13 -15.99
CA HIS A 412 4.93 -5.03 -16.80
C HIS A 412 5.96 -4.17 -16.01
N ASP A 413 5.63 -2.92 -15.68
CA ASP A 413 6.46 -2.01 -14.87
C ASP A 413 5.94 -1.83 -13.43
N PHE A 414 4.89 -2.56 -13.03
CA PHE A 414 4.40 -2.57 -11.66
C PHE A 414 5.35 -3.36 -10.75
N VAL A 415 5.61 -2.81 -9.56
CA VAL A 415 6.51 -3.40 -8.58
C VAL A 415 5.83 -4.59 -7.89
N ALA A 416 6.41 -5.79 -7.98
CA ALA A 416 5.85 -7.02 -7.42
C ALA A 416 5.50 -6.95 -5.92
N SER A 417 6.26 -6.21 -5.10
CA SER A 417 5.92 -6.03 -3.68
C SER A 417 4.69 -5.15 -3.46
N ASP A 418 4.47 -4.17 -4.35
CA ASP A 418 3.27 -3.33 -4.31
C ASP A 418 2.05 -4.16 -4.77
N MET A 419 2.20 -4.98 -5.82
CA MET A 419 1.17 -5.94 -6.25
C MET A 419 0.86 -6.98 -5.17
N PHE A 420 1.87 -7.51 -4.48
CA PHE A 420 1.69 -8.45 -3.36
C PHE A 420 0.95 -7.80 -2.18
N TYR A 421 1.26 -6.54 -1.85
CA TYR A 421 0.53 -5.79 -0.84
C TYR A 421 -0.93 -5.62 -1.22
N TRP A 422 -1.19 -5.22 -2.47
CA TRP A 422 -2.54 -5.00 -3.00
C TRP A 422 -3.35 -6.30 -3.04
N GLU A 423 -2.83 -7.35 -3.69
CA GLU A 423 -3.57 -8.56 -3.99
C GLU A 423 -3.71 -9.49 -2.79
N VAL A 424 -2.67 -9.61 -1.96
CA VAL A 424 -2.66 -10.57 -0.86
C VAL A 424 -3.01 -9.89 0.46
N ARG A 425 -2.31 -8.81 0.84
CA ARG A 425 -2.59 -8.17 2.14
C ARG A 425 -3.92 -7.45 2.14
N MET A 426 -4.18 -6.54 1.20
CA MET A 426 -5.47 -5.85 1.15
C MET A 426 -6.58 -6.80 0.66
N GLY A 427 -6.33 -7.55 -0.41
CA GLY A 427 -7.31 -8.49 -0.97
C GLY A 427 -7.76 -9.62 -0.06
N ARG A 428 -6.96 -10.03 0.93
CA ARG A 428 -7.35 -11.08 1.88
C ARG A 428 -7.62 -10.56 3.28
N TRP A 429 -6.64 -9.89 3.89
CA TRP A 429 -6.76 -9.49 5.29
C TRP A 429 -7.74 -8.33 5.49
N LEU A 430 -7.67 -7.28 4.66
CA LEU A 430 -8.60 -6.15 4.81
C LEU A 430 -10.03 -6.54 4.41
N ALA A 431 -10.18 -7.37 3.37
CA ALA A 431 -11.49 -7.84 2.92
C ALA A 431 -12.26 -8.58 4.04
N GLU A 432 -11.57 -9.44 4.80
CA GLU A 432 -12.17 -10.14 5.95
C GLU A 432 -12.48 -9.22 7.14
N ILE A 433 -11.71 -8.14 7.33
CA ILE A 433 -12.08 -7.09 8.30
C ILE A 433 -13.41 -6.44 7.91
N TYR A 434 -13.64 -6.23 6.61
CA TYR A 434 -14.90 -5.62 6.16
C TYR A 434 -16.06 -6.59 6.37
N ASN A 435 -15.91 -7.87 6.01
CA ASN A 435 -16.91 -8.91 6.29
C ASN A 435 -17.24 -9.01 7.79
N GLU A 436 -16.24 -8.90 8.68
CA GLU A 436 -16.47 -8.88 10.13
C GLU A 436 -17.32 -7.67 10.58
N THR A 437 -17.10 -6.50 9.98
CA THR A 437 -17.80 -5.26 10.35
C THR A 437 -19.11 -5.01 9.60
N ASP A 438 -19.44 -5.82 8.61
CA ASP A 438 -20.66 -5.69 7.81
C ASP A 438 -21.97 -5.71 8.61
N PRO A 439 -22.10 -6.40 9.77
CA PRO A 439 -23.30 -6.26 10.59
C PRO A 439 -23.59 -4.81 11.00
N ALA A 440 -22.57 -3.96 11.10
CA ALA A 440 -22.70 -2.57 11.54
C ALA A 440 -22.58 -1.54 10.42
N PHE A 441 -21.72 -1.78 9.42
CA PHE A 441 -21.38 -0.78 8.43
C PHE A 441 -21.23 -1.34 7.03
N ASP A 442 -21.75 -0.64 6.02
CA ASP A 442 -21.31 -0.87 4.65
C ASP A 442 -20.02 -0.10 4.38
N SER A 443 -18.89 -0.80 4.52
CA SER A 443 -17.57 -0.18 4.50
C SER A 443 -16.98 -0.10 3.09
N ILE A 444 -16.55 1.09 2.70
CA ILE A 444 -15.88 1.39 1.43
C ILE A 444 -14.57 2.12 1.73
N SER A 445 -13.54 1.87 0.92
CA SER A 445 -12.37 2.75 0.88
C SER A 445 -12.42 3.59 -0.40
N PRO A 446 -12.29 4.92 -0.34
CA PRO A 446 -12.33 5.75 -1.54
C PRO A 446 -11.19 5.50 -2.55
N MET A 447 -10.09 4.89 -2.09
CA MET A 447 -9.01 4.45 -2.97
C MET A 447 -9.35 3.16 -3.72
N ASN A 448 -10.52 2.56 -3.47
CA ASN A 448 -10.92 1.29 -4.07
C ASN A 448 -11.45 1.44 -5.50
N MET A 449 -10.64 2.08 -6.33
CA MET A 449 -10.84 2.31 -7.76
C MET A 449 -9.49 2.10 -8.44
N ARG A 450 -9.44 1.29 -9.49
CA ARG A 450 -8.15 0.89 -10.08
C ARG A 450 -7.38 2.08 -10.63
N ALA A 451 -8.06 3.01 -11.31
CA ALA A 451 -7.46 4.23 -11.84
C ALA A 451 -6.75 5.06 -10.75
N ILE A 452 -7.35 5.21 -9.57
CA ILE A 452 -6.72 5.90 -8.43
C ILE A 452 -5.46 5.18 -7.95
N VAL A 453 -5.51 3.85 -7.85
CA VAL A 453 -4.35 3.05 -7.45
C VAL A 453 -3.22 3.18 -8.47
N GLU A 454 -3.52 3.08 -9.77
CA GLU A 454 -2.54 3.26 -10.85
C GLU A 454 -1.90 4.64 -10.84
N LEU A 455 -2.69 5.72 -10.70
CA LEU A 455 -2.19 7.09 -10.55
C LEU A 455 -1.25 7.21 -9.35
N GLY A 456 -1.62 6.62 -8.21
CA GLY A 456 -0.77 6.63 -7.02
C GLY A 456 0.53 5.84 -7.21
N LEU A 457 0.46 4.67 -7.86
CA LEU A 457 1.63 3.81 -8.12
C LEU A 457 2.57 4.36 -9.21
N ALA A 458 2.09 5.26 -10.07
CA ALA A 458 2.91 5.93 -11.09
C ALA A 458 3.94 6.90 -10.49
N GLY A 459 3.73 7.35 -9.24
CA GLY A 459 4.63 8.27 -8.56
C GLY A 459 6.00 7.65 -8.21
N PRO A 460 7.09 8.46 -8.19
CA PRO A 460 8.39 8.03 -7.66
C PRO A 460 8.27 7.43 -6.26
N GLU A 461 9.02 6.36 -5.97
CA GLU A 461 8.95 5.66 -4.67
C GLU A 461 9.13 6.59 -3.47
N ASP A 462 10.04 7.56 -3.55
CA ASP A 462 10.25 8.52 -2.49
C ASP A 462 8.96 9.28 -2.23
N GLU A 463 8.37 9.93 -3.25
CA GLU A 463 7.07 10.62 -3.19
C GLU A 463 6.00 9.76 -2.52
N ARG A 464 5.88 8.51 -2.97
CA ARG A 464 4.93 7.52 -2.43
C ARG A 464 5.16 7.25 -0.94
N ARG A 465 6.41 7.01 -0.51
CA ARG A 465 6.76 6.74 0.89
C ARG A 465 6.46 7.90 1.83
N SER A 466 6.66 9.15 1.39
CA SER A 466 6.35 10.30 2.27
C SER A 466 4.86 10.50 2.50
N GLY A 467 4.01 9.92 1.66
CA GLY A 467 2.56 10.18 1.69
C GLY A 467 2.20 11.60 1.31
N ILE A 468 3.05 12.31 0.53
CA ILE A 468 2.82 13.71 0.15
C ILE A 468 1.53 13.86 -0.68
N MET A 469 1.20 12.84 -1.49
CA MET A 469 -0.06 12.76 -2.20
C MET A 469 -1.28 12.93 -1.26
N PHE A 470 -1.25 12.36 -0.07
CA PHE A 470 -2.36 12.44 0.87
C PHE A 470 -2.46 13.80 1.56
N THR A 471 -1.32 14.40 1.93
CA THR A 471 -1.32 15.76 2.47
C THR A 471 -1.79 16.78 1.43
N GLU A 472 -1.43 16.56 0.17
CA GLU A 472 -1.91 17.35 -0.97
C GLU A 472 -3.43 17.21 -1.16
N LEU A 473 -3.96 15.99 -1.11
CA LEU A 473 -5.41 15.76 -1.19
C LEU A 473 -6.15 16.38 0.00
N ILE A 474 -5.56 16.38 1.20
CA ILE A 474 -6.12 17.13 2.33
C ILE A 474 -6.06 18.63 2.05
N ASP A 475 -4.96 19.16 1.50
CA ASP A 475 -4.79 20.59 1.25
C ASP A 475 -5.83 21.14 0.25
N ARG A 476 -6.08 20.39 -0.82
CA ARG A 476 -7.09 20.74 -1.84
C ARG A 476 -8.51 20.80 -1.30
N ASN A 477 -8.85 19.88 -0.39
CA ASN A 477 -10.23 19.69 0.05
C ASN A 477 -10.53 20.35 1.38
N TRP A 478 -9.62 20.24 2.36
CA TRP A 478 -9.78 20.73 3.72
C TRP A 478 -8.42 21.04 4.39
N PRO A 479 -7.73 22.13 3.97
CA PRO A 479 -6.33 22.38 4.30
C PRO A 479 -6.06 22.52 5.80
N GLU A 480 -7.03 22.98 6.59
CA GLU A 480 -6.92 23.09 8.03
C GLU A 480 -6.61 21.73 8.69
N LEU A 481 -7.03 20.61 8.10
CA LEU A 481 -6.79 19.27 8.67
C LEU A 481 -5.32 18.82 8.58
N ASN A 482 -4.48 19.51 7.79
CA ASN A 482 -3.02 19.34 7.80
C ASN A 482 -2.35 20.02 9.01
N PHE A 483 -3.05 20.89 9.75
CA PHE A 483 -2.45 21.61 10.87
C PHE A 483 -2.11 20.71 12.08
N PRO A 484 -3.01 19.86 12.59
CA PRO A 484 -2.67 18.93 13.67
C PRO A 484 -1.57 17.95 13.23
N GLY A 485 -0.68 17.54 14.14
CA GLY A 485 0.41 16.62 13.77
C GLY A 485 -0.11 15.24 13.38
N ILE A 486 0.51 14.58 12.40
CA ILE A 486 0.13 13.24 11.91
C ILE A 486 0.87 12.19 12.75
N ASN A 487 0.14 11.38 13.53
CA ASN A 487 0.71 10.42 14.49
C ASN A 487 1.81 11.05 15.37
N ASN A 488 1.73 12.36 15.61
CA ASN A 488 2.74 13.18 16.26
C ASN A 488 2.04 14.33 17.00
N ARG A 489 2.41 14.57 18.26
CA ARG A 489 1.84 15.65 19.08
C ARG A 489 2.26 17.06 18.64
N ASN A 490 3.29 17.17 17.79
CA ASN A 490 3.73 18.44 17.23
C ASN A 490 2.85 18.78 16.02
N ASN A 491 2.09 19.87 16.12
CA ASN A 491 1.37 20.45 14.98
C ASN A 491 2.34 21.02 13.93
N LEU A 492 1.81 21.41 12.76
CA LEU A 492 2.58 21.91 11.63
C LEU A 492 3.53 23.06 12.03
N TYR A 493 3.07 24.01 12.86
CA TYR A 493 3.90 25.11 13.36
C TYR A 493 5.10 24.63 14.19
N LYS A 494 4.87 23.71 15.14
CA LYS A 494 5.94 23.15 15.98
C LYS A 494 6.94 22.35 15.14
N GLN A 495 6.45 21.56 14.19
CA GLN A 495 7.30 20.83 13.24
C GLN A 495 8.14 21.80 12.40
N ASN A 496 7.54 22.86 11.87
CA ASN A 496 8.24 23.88 11.09
C ASN A 496 9.29 24.62 11.95
N THR A 497 9.00 24.89 13.21
CA THR A 497 9.96 25.53 14.14
C THR A 497 11.17 24.62 14.40
N VAL A 498 10.93 23.33 14.65
CA VAL A 498 12.00 22.34 14.80
C VAL A 498 12.82 22.27 13.52
N LEU A 499 12.17 22.21 12.35
CA LEU A 499 12.83 22.18 11.06
C LEU A 499 13.70 23.43 10.82
N ARG A 500 13.18 24.63 11.07
CA ARG A 500 13.94 25.88 10.92
C ARG A 500 15.15 25.90 11.84
N LYS A 501 15.01 25.39 13.07
CA LYS A 501 16.12 25.28 14.01
C LYS A 501 17.15 24.28 13.51
N SER A 502 16.74 23.07 13.12
CA SER A 502 17.63 22.05 12.56
C SER A 502 18.35 22.55 11.31
N LEU A 503 17.66 23.27 10.42
CA LEU A 503 18.26 23.87 9.23
C LEU A 503 19.25 24.97 9.60
N THR A 504 18.95 25.78 10.62
CA THR A 504 19.87 26.79 11.15
C THR A 504 21.11 26.15 11.76
N ASP A 505 20.94 25.10 12.56
CA ASP A 505 22.01 24.34 13.18
C ASP A 505 22.87 23.65 12.10
N ALA A 506 22.24 23.06 11.07
CA ALA A 506 22.94 22.49 9.92
C ALA A 506 23.69 23.56 9.11
N LYS A 507 23.10 24.74 8.89
CA LYS A 507 23.76 25.89 8.25
C LYS A 507 24.95 26.39 9.09
N LEU A 508 24.81 26.45 10.41
CA LEU A 508 25.89 26.84 11.33
C LEU A 508 27.00 25.78 11.35
N GLN A 509 26.66 24.50 11.36
CA GLN A 509 27.62 23.41 11.23
C GLN A 509 28.33 23.45 9.87
N ALA A 510 27.61 23.75 8.79
CA ALA A 510 28.19 23.93 7.45
C ALA A 510 29.10 25.16 7.34
N ALA A 511 28.75 26.27 8.01
CA ALA A 511 29.58 27.47 8.06
C ALA A 511 30.78 27.35 9.03
N ALA A 512 30.63 26.57 10.10
CA ALA A 512 31.69 26.29 11.07
C ALA A 512 32.58 25.12 10.65
N ALA A 513 32.14 24.31 9.67
CA ALA A 513 32.99 23.34 9.02
C ALA A 513 34.17 24.12 8.41
N PRO A 514 35.42 23.74 8.73
CA PRO A 514 36.58 24.46 8.23
C PRO A 514 36.50 24.51 6.69
N PRO A 515 36.68 25.68 6.06
CA PRO A 515 36.83 25.74 4.62
C PRO A 515 37.98 24.82 4.24
N TRP A 516 37.71 23.78 3.43
CA TRP A 516 38.79 22.96 2.92
C TRP A 516 39.59 23.79 1.92
N THR A 517 40.64 24.43 2.41
CA THR A 517 41.69 24.98 1.56
C THR A 517 42.62 23.83 1.23
N GLY A 518 42.41 23.20 0.08
CA GLY A 518 43.42 22.34 -0.52
C GLY A 518 44.74 23.10 -0.64
N ARG A 519 45.68 22.83 0.27
CA ARG A 519 47.09 23.04 0.02
C ARG A 519 47.75 21.68 0.10
N ALA A 520 48.45 21.34 -0.97
CA ALA A 520 49.30 20.16 -1.01
C ALA A 520 50.31 20.24 0.14
N GLY A 521 50.17 19.33 1.12
CA GLY A 521 51.16 19.12 2.18
C GLY A 521 50.68 19.24 3.63
N ASP A 522 49.48 19.73 3.92
CA ASP A 522 49.04 19.89 5.31
C ASP A 522 48.39 18.61 5.86
N ASN A 523 49.23 17.71 6.39
CA ASN A 523 48.82 16.66 7.33
C ASN A 523 48.46 17.33 8.67
N HIS A 524 47.19 17.62 8.90
CA HIS A 524 46.69 17.89 10.24
C HIS A 524 45.63 16.87 10.66
N ASP A 525 45.87 16.25 11.81
CA ASP A 525 45.04 15.26 12.48
C ASP A 525 43.63 15.82 12.75
N HIS A 526 42.68 15.48 11.89
CA HIS A 526 41.26 15.46 12.24
C HIS A 526 40.99 14.15 13.01
N PRO A 527 40.15 14.10 14.05
CA PRO A 527 39.91 12.89 14.87
C PRO A 527 39.23 11.70 14.15
N LEU A 528 39.33 11.64 12.82
CA LEU A 528 38.96 10.51 11.97
C LEU A 528 40.02 10.15 10.92
N SER A 529 41.26 10.65 11.05
CA SER A 529 42.36 10.27 10.17
C SER A 529 43.28 9.27 10.88
N ALA A 530 43.26 8.01 10.42
CA ALA A 530 44.40 7.12 10.57
C ALA A 530 45.08 7.06 9.21
N GLY A 531 46.38 7.38 9.20
CA GLY A 531 47.19 7.68 8.04
C GLY A 531 47.51 6.50 7.09
N PRO A 532 48.67 6.57 6.43
CA PRO A 532 48.83 6.21 5.02
C PRO A 532 48.77 4.71 4.82
N LEU A 533 47.89 4.25 3.94
CA LEU A 533 47.99 2.91 3.38
C LEU A 533 48.58 3.01 1.99
N SER A 534 49.87 2.68 1.94
CA SER A 534 50.54 2.27 0.72
C SER A 534 49.96 0.96 0.19
N MET A 535 49.89 0.92 -1.13
CA MET A 535 50.08 -0.23 -2.01
C MET A 535 48.98 -1.29 -2.17
N GLU A 536 48.72 -1.51 -3.46
CA GLU A 536 48.42 -2.78 -4.13
C GLU A 536 47.15 -3.53 -3.68
N SER A 537 46.02 -3.19 -4.28
CA SER A 537 44.91 -4.12 -4.38
C SER A 537 44.14 -3.92 -5.69
N ASN A 538 44.24 -4.91 -6.57
CA ASN A 538 43.35 -5.27 -7.69
C ASN A 538 42.41 -4.17 -8.20
N ASP A 539 42.81 -3.53 -9.29
CA ASP A 539 41.94 -2.71 -10.14
C ASP A 539 40.83 -3.56 -10.77
N TYR A 540 39.75 -3.83 -10.03
CA TYR A 540 38.48 -4.23 -10.63
C TYR A 540 37.48 -3.09 -10.45
N THR A 541 37.20 -2.42 -11.57
CA THR A 541 36.11 -1.46 -11.66
C THR A 541 34.85 -2.26 -11.95
N VAL A 542 33.97 -2.45 -10.95
CA VAL A 542 32.67 -3.08 -11.19
C VAL A 542 31.75 -2.02 -11.79
N ASP A 543 31.48 -2.12 -13.09
CA ASP A 543 30.52 -1.27 -13.78
C ASP A 543 29.10 -1.70 -13.37
N CYS A 544 28.41 -0.88 -12.57
CA CYS A 544 27.07 -1.16 -12.06
C CYS A 544 26.02 -0.36 -12.84
N PRO A 545 25.19 -1.03 -13.67
CA PRO A 545 24.07 -0.36 -14.33
C PRO A 545 23.08 0.13 -13.26
N ARG A 546 22.79 1.44 -13.29
CA ARG A 546 21.75 2.17 -12.53
C ARG A 546 21.80 2.11 -11.00
N GLY A 547 21.94 3.29 -10.39
CA GLY A 547 21.80 3.69 -8.99
C GLY A 547 22.50 2.91 -7.86
N GLU A 548 22.68 1.61 -7.97
CA GLU A 548 23.12 0.73 -6.89
C GLU A 548 24.65 0.57 -6.82
N ILE A 549 25.18 0.53 -5.60
CA ILE A 549 26.54 0.10 -5.30
C ILE A 549 26.52 -0.97 -4.21
N LYS A 550 27.39 -1.97 -4.35
CA LYS A 550 27.50 -3.08 -3.39
C LYS A 550 28.88 -3.72 -3.52
N ILE A 551 29.50 -4.06 -2.39
CA ILE A 551 30.73 -4.86 -2.35
C ILE A 551 30.35 -6.35 -2.44
N PRO A 552 30.79 -7.10 -3.47
CA PRO A 552 30.57 -8.54 -3.56
C PRO A 552 31.12 -9.29 -2.33
N ALA A 553 30.53 -10.43 -1.97
CA ALA A 553 30.89 -11.11 -0.72
C ALA A 553 32.32 -11.65 -0.76
N GLU A 554 32.72 -12.12 -1.93
CA GLU A 554 34.05 -12.57 -2.32
C GLU A 554 35.11 -11.45 -2.30
N GLU A 555 34.68 -10.18 -2.36
CA GLU A 555 35.55 -9.00 -2.40
C GLU A 555 35.55 -8.21 -1.08
N LEU A 556 34.90 -8.72 -0.02
CA LEU A 556 34.85 -8.07 1.30
C LEU A 556 36.20 -8.15 2.04
N GLY A 557 37.11 -7.24 1.70
CA GLY A 557 38.35 -6.97 2.42
C GLY A 557 38.38 -5.60 3.09
N VAL A 558 39.39 -5.34 3.93
CA VAL A 558 39.74 -3.97 4.31
C VAL A 558 40.06 -3.19 3.03
N GLY A 559 39.47 -2.00 2.87
CA GLY A 559 39.74 -1.09 1.76
C GLY A 559 38.89 -1.32 0.51
N ALA A 560 38.17 -2.44 0.42
CA ALA A 560 37.27 -2.74 -0.70
C ALA A 560 36.29 -1.59 -0.93
N PHE A 561 36.17 -1.12 -2.17
CA PHE A 561 35.45 0.10 -2.51
C PHE A 561 34.55 -0.09 -3.74
N ALA A 562 33.24 -0.15 -3.51
CA ALA A 562 32.27 -0.17 -4.59
C ALA A 562 31.78 1.26 -4.84
N ARG A 563 32.08 1.83 -6.01
CA ARG A 563 31.76 3.23 -6.35
C ARG A 563 31.14 3.37 -7.72
N ARG A 564 30.38 4.45 -7.90
CA ARG A 564 29.92 4.97 -9.18
C ARG A 564 30.72 6.20 -9.54
N VAL A 565 31.20 6.28 -10.78
CA VAL A 565 31.96 7.41 -11.28
C VAL A 565 31.14 8.16 -12.32
N VAL A 566 31.01 9.47 -12.14
CA VAL A 566 30.35 10.39 -13.06
C VAL A 566 31.39 11.42 -13.49
N THR A 567 31.50 11.65 -14.80
CA THR A 567 32.25 12.79 -15.32
C THR A 567 31.27 13.95 -15.45
N TRP A 568 31.56 15.06 -14.76
CA TRP A 568 30.71 16.24 -14.80
C TRP A 568 30.80 16.89 -16.19
N SER A 569 29.65 17.12 -16.82
CA SER A 569 29.57 17.69 -18.17
C SER A 569 28.65 18.90 -18.26
N ASP A 570 28.00 19.28 -17.17
CA ASP A 570 27.09 20.43 -17.14
C ASP A 570 27.89 21.72 -16.98
N GLU A 571 27.87 22.54 -18.02
CA GLU A 571 28.53 23.86 -18.04
C GLU A 571 27.70 24.94 -17.31
N SER A 572 26.42 24.68 -17.07
CA SER A 572 25.46 25.64 -16.50
C SER A 572 25.30 25.55 -14.98
N SER A 573 25.73 24.43 -14.38
CA SER A 573 25.66 24.18 -12.94
C SER A 573 26.98 23.61 -12.44
N GLY A 574 27.46 24.11 -11.30
CA GLY A 574 28.60 23.54 -10.57
C GLY A 574 28.18 22.62 -9.42
N VAL A 575 26.93 22.12 -9.43
CA VAL A 575 26.35 21.38 -8.30
C VAL A 575 25.77 20.05 -8.76
N LEU A 576 26.30 18.95 -8.23
CA LEU A 576 25.70 17.62 -8.33
C LEU A 576 24.82 17.39 -7.12
N THR A 577 23.54 17.09 -7.32
CA THR A 577 22.65 16.67 -6.23
C THR A 577 22.29 15.19 -6.36
N PHE A 578 22.25 14.47 -5.25
CA PHE A 578 21.90 13.07 -5.23
C PHE A 578 21.23 12.63 -3.93
N SER A 579 20.41 11.59 -4.00
CA SER A 579 19.88 10.89 -2.83
C SER A 579 20.72 9.65 -2.53
N LEU A 580 21.02 9.38 -1.27
CA LEU A 580 21.70 8.18 -0.79
C LEU A 580 20.79 7.42 0.18
N ARG A 581 20.50 6.15 -0.13
CA ARG A 581 19.80 5.23 0.77
C ARG A 581 20.68 4.03 1.09
N SER A 582 20.86 3.73 2.37
CA SER A 582 21.44 2.47 2.83
C SER A 582 20.33 1.51 3.27
N ASN A 583 20.48 0.22 2.96
CA ASN A 583 19.58 -0.82 3.48
C ASN A 583 20.03 -1.35 4.86
N TYR A 584 21.10 -0.80 5.42
CA TYR A 584 21.67 -1.24 6.67
C TYR A 584 21.47 -0.17 7.74
N VAL A 585 20.73 -0.51 8.79
CA VAL A 585 20.43 0.38 9.93
C VAL A 585 20.80 -0.36 11.21
N ASN A 586 22.05 -0.22 11.64
CA ASN A 586 22.54 -0.83 12.87
C ASN A 586 23.79 -0.10 13.34
N SER A 587 23.70 0.51 14.53
CA SER A 587 24.80 1.24 15.15
C SER A 587 26.05 0.41 15.42
N ARG A 588 25.96 -0.93 15.40
CA ARG A 588 27.13 -1.82 15.57
C ARG A 588 27.99 -1.92 14.30
N GLY A 589 27.49 -1.52 13.12
CA GLY A 589 28.23 -1.60 11.86
C GLY A 589 28.89 -0.31 11.40
N THR A 590 28.78 0.77 12.19
CA THR A 590 29.32 2.09 11.83
C THR A 590 30.84 2.14 11.71
N ASP A 591 31.54 1.18 12.34
CA ASP A 591 33.01 1.07 12.29
C ASP A 591 33.49 0.03 11.27
N TYR A 592 32.57 -0.51 10.46
CA TYR A 592 32.84 -1.54 9.46
C TYR A 592 32.83 -0.98 8.04
N MET A 593 32.00 0.02 7.75
CA MET A 593 31.87 0.59 6.41
C MET A 593 31.52 2.08 6.46
N ARG A 594 31.92 2.83 5.43
CA ARG A 594 31.57 4.25 5.26
C ARG A 594 31.28 4.58 3.80
N PHE A 595 30.38 5.53 3.58
CA PHE A 595 30.09 6.08 2.26
C PHE A 595 31.07 7.22 1.99
N GLU A 596 31.61 7.29 0.78
CA GLU A 596 32.59 8.27 0.36
C GLU A 596 32.14 9.00 -0.90
N VAL A 597 32.34 10.32 -0.90
CA VAL A 597 32.27 11.16 -2.09
C VAL A 597 33.70 11.54 -2.43
N GLU A 598 34.20 11.16 -3.60
CA GLU A 598 35.51 11.56 -4.11
C GLU A 598 35.35 12.45 -5.34
N VAL A 599 36.20 13.45 -5.52
CA VAL A 599 36.29 14.23 -6.77
C VAL A 599 37.73 14.22 -7.24
N ASN A 600 37.96 13.85 -8.49
CA ASN A 600 39.29 13.72 -9.11
C ASN A 600 40.27 12.83 -8.32
N GLY A 601 39.73 11.84 -7.58
CA GLY A 601 40.52 10.90 -6.78
C GLY A 601 40.74 11.32 -5.32
N GLU A 602 40.27 12.51 -4.91
CA GLU A 602 40.34 12.98 -3.53
C GLU A 602 39.01 12.77 -2.81
N THR A 603 39.03 12.13 -1.63
CA THR A 603 37.83 11.95 -0.81
C THR A 603 37.41 13.26 -0.14
N LEU A 604 36.27 13.83 -0.56
CA LEU A 604 35.68 15.05 0.00
C LEU A 604 34.86 14.79 1.26
N VAL A 605 34.13 13.67 1.31
CA VAL A 605 33.31 13.29 2.47
C VAL A 605 33.44 11.81 2.74
N ALA A 606 33.46 11.45 4.02
CA ALA A 606 33.35 10.09 4.51
C ALA A 606 32.23 10.01 5.58
N HIS A 607 31.09 9.45 5.21
CA HIS A 607 29.88 9.37 6.04
C HIS A 607 29.66 7.95 6.57
N LYS A 608 29.31 7.81 7.86
CA LYS A 608 29.11 6.49 8.47
C LYS A 608 27.84 5.84 7.94
N ILE A 609 27.94 4.59 7.48
CA ILE A 609 26.76 3.84 7.04
C ILE A 609 26.19 3.11 8.26
N GLY A 610 24.86 3.09 8.42
CA GLY A 610 24.21 2.39 9.54
C GLY A 610 23.49 3.25 10.57
N PHE A 611 23.52 4.58 10.45
CA PHE A 611 22.88 5.52 11.37
C PHE A 611 21.48 5.94 10.92
N ASP A 612 21.32 6.21 9.63
CA ASP A 612 20.07 6.77 9.09
C ASP A 612 19.16 5.66 8.57
N SER A 613 17.91 5.64 9.05
CA SER A 613 16.90 4.66 8.63
C SER A 613 16.19 5.03 7.33
N ASP A 614 16.44 6.24 6.81
CA ASP A 614 15.79 6.80 5.63
C ASP A 614 16.80 7.29 4.58
N THR A 615 16.29 7.68 3.42
CA THR A 615 17.09 8.28 2.35
C THR A 615 17.66 9.62 2.80
N SER A 616 18.99 9.76 2.79
CA SER A 616 19.70 11.04 2.97
C SER A 616 19.88 11.74 1.62
N TYR A 617 20.00 13.06 1.62
CA TYR A 617 20.15 13.83 0.38
C TYR A 617 21.40 14.70 0.45
N TRP A 618 22.08 14.79 -0.69
CA TRP A 618 23.45 15.25 -0.79
C TRP A 618 23.62 16.24 -1.93
N ALA A 619 24.46 17.24 -1.72
CA ALA A 619 24.90 18.17 -2.75
C ALA A 619 26.44 18.25 -2.77
N VAL A 620 27.03 18.13 -3.95
CA VAL A 620 28.46 18.33 -4.22
C VAL A 620 28.61 19.63 -4.99
N TYR A 621 29.22 20.63 -4.36
CA TYR A 621 29.38 21.98 -4.92
C TYR A 621 30.77 22.19 -5.54
N GLY A 622 30.84 23.11 -6.51
CA GLY A 622 32.07 23.58 -7.13
C GLY A 622 32.62 22.67 -8.24
N LEU A 623 31.76 21.83 -8.83
CA LEU A 623 32.16 20.98 -9.95
C LEU A 623 32.37 21.79 -11.23
N HIS A 624 33.36 21.40 -12.02
CA HIS A 624 33.65 21.96 -13.33
C HIS A 624 33.53 20.86 -14.40
N PRO A 625 33.18 21.23 -15.65
CA PRO A 625 33.19 20.29 -16.76
C PRO A 625 34.53 19.54 -16.85
N GLY A 626 34.47 18.20 -16.83
CA GLY A 626 35.62 17.30 -16.81
C GLY A 626 35.94 16.69 -15.44
N ASP A 627 35.41 17.22 -14.34
CA ASP A 627 35.62 16.66 -13.00
C ASP A 627 35.06 15.23 -12.89
N ARG A 628 35.83 14.31 -12.31
CA ARG A 628 35.40 12.92 -12.06
C ARG A 628 34.92 12.76 -10.63
N VAL A 629 33.61 12.65 -10.44
CA VAL A 629 32.97 12.44 -9.14
C VAL A 629 32.75 10.94 -8.90
N SER A 630 33.30 10.40 -7.81
CA SER A 630 33.04 9.03 -7.34
C SER A 630 32.13 9.04 -6.12
N LEU A 631 31.08 8.23 -6.14
CA LEU A 631 30.12 8.05 -5.06
C LEU A 631 30.13 6.57 -4.66
N GLY A 632 30.62 6.22 -3.47
CA GLY A 632 30.95 4.82 -3.17
C GLY A 632 30.88 4.40 -1.71
N VAL A 633 30.88 3.10 -1.46
CA VAL A 633 30.94 2.48 -0.12
C VAL A 633 32.28 1.80 0.06
N ARG A 634 32.99 2.14 1.13
CA ARG A 634 34.27 1.55 1.51
C ARG A 634 34.15 0.66 2.74
N SER A 635 34.74 -0.53 2.64
CA SER A 635 34.93 -1.43 3.77
C SER A 635 36.15 -1.03 4.60
N LEU A 636 35.98 -0.95 5.92
CA LEU A 636 37.03 -0.56 6.88
C LEU A 636 37.63 -1.78 7.60
N ARG A 637 36.97 -2.95 7.51
CA ARG A 637 37.37 -4.18 8.21
C ARG A 637 37.24 -5.39 7.29
N THR A 638 38.08 -6.39 7.48
CA THR A 638 37.88 -7.69 6.84
C THR A 638 36.70 -8.38 7.52
N VAL A 639 35.70 -8.76 6.74
CA VAL A 639 34.49 -9.45 7.21
C VAL A 639 34.16 -10.60 6.29
N THR A 640 33.97 -11.79 6.86
CA THR A 640 33.85 -13.05 6.10
C THR A 640 32.42 -13.54 5.93
N THR A 641 31.44 -12.84 6.50
CA THR A 641 30.02 -13.23 6.44
C THR A 641 29.27 -12.49 5.34
N ALA A 642 28.51 -13.24 4.54
CA ALA A 642 27.72 -12.71 3.41
C ALA A 642 26.71 -11.61 3.80
N SER A 643 26.36 -11.50 5.09
CA SER A 643 25.54 -10.41 5.63
C SER A 643 26.19 -9.04 5.44
N TRP A 644 27.52 -8.93 5.49
CA TRP A 644 28.20 -7.64 5.32
C TRP A 644 28.23 -7.17 3.86
N SER A 645 28.20 -8.11 2.90
CA SER A 645 28.01 -7.76 1.49
C SER A 645 26.65 -7.09 1.31
N ARG A 646 25.61 -7.60 1.98
CA ARG A 646 24.29 -6.95 2.00
C ARG A 646 24.32 -5.62 2.74
N ALA A 647 25.09 -5.49 3.82
CA ALA A 647 25.23 -4.26 4.59
C ALA A 647 25.91 -3.13 3.78
N SER A 648 26.83 -3.46 2.88
CA SER A 648 27.49 -2.48 2.01
C SER A 648 26.56 -1.85 0.97
N ARG A 649 25.39 -2.44 0.74
CA ARG A 649 24.50 -2.06 -0.36
C ARG A 649 23.91 -0.67 -0.15
N CYS A 650 24.18 0.24 -1.08
CA CYS A 650 23.64 1.59 -1.10
C CYS A 650 22.98 1.90 -2.45
N PHE A 651 22.00 2.80 -2.45
CA PHE A 651 21.31 3.29 -3.64
C PHE A 651 21.53 4.79 -3.76
N ILE A 652 22.05 5.21 -4.90
CA ILE A 652 22.36 6.58 -5.28
C ILE A 652 21.44 6.98 -6.44
N THR A 653 20.70 8.08 -6.31
CA THR A 653 19.93 8.66 -7.42
C THR A 653 20.40 10.08 -7.66
N ILE A 654 20.90 10.38 -8.87
CA ILE A 654 21.24 11.77 -9.26
C ILE A 654 19.93 12.52 -9.54
N LEU A 655 19.83 13.76 -9.08
CA LEU A 655 18.64 14.60 -9.19
C LEU A 655 18.87 15.70 -10.25
N GLU A 656 17.82 16.03 -11.02
CA GLU A 656 17.93 16.89 -12.21
C GLU A 656 17.97 18.41 -11.90
N SER A 657 17.57 18.85 -10.69
CA SER A 657 17.84 20.22 -10.22
C SER A 657 17.82 20.33 -8.69
N ALA A 658 18.62 21.23 -8.13
CA ALA A 658 18.58 21.54 -6.70
C ALA A 658 17.25 22.21 -6.31
N THR A 659 16.74 23.13 -7.14
CA THR A 659 15.65 24.05 -6.78
C THR A 659 14.29 23.38 -6.65
N GLU A 660 13.88 22.52 -7.60
CA GLU A 660 12.60 21.80 -7.50
C GLU A 660 12.56 20.81 -6.32
N TYR A 661 13.72 20.34 -5.87
CA TYR A 661 13.85 19.35 -4.82
C TYR A 661 13.72 19.98 -3.42
N TRP A 662 14.37 21.13 -3.20
CA TRP A 662 14.35 21.85 -1.91
C TRP A 662 12.99 22.46 -1.57
N GLU A 663 12.23 22.87 -2.58
CA GLU A 663 10.88 23.44 -2.42
C GLU A 663 9.84 22.40 -1.97
N ARG A 664 10.04 21.11 -2.28
CA ARG A 664 8.99 20.08 -2.18
C ARG A 664 8.88 19.33 -0.85
N ARG A 665 9.82 19.40 0.10
CA ARG A 665 9.86 18.35 1.15
C ARG A 665 10.12 18.63 2.61
N GLY A 666 10.57 19.81 3.02
CA GLY A 666 10.92 20.00 4.45
C GLY A 666 11.90 18.94 4.96
N ALA A 667 11.95 18.70 6.27
CA ALA A 667 13.02 18.01 7.02
C ALA A 667 13.70 16.82 6.32
N LEU A 668 15.01 16.93 6.09
CA LEU A 668 15.90 15.87 5.62
C LEU A 668 17.19 15.88 6.45
N ASP A 669 17.80 14.70 6.59
CA ASP A 669 19.23 14.59 6.91
C ASP A 669 20.02 14.97 5.66
N LEU A 670 20.71 16.12 5.74
CA LEU A 670 21.41 16.74 4.62
C LEU A 670 22.92 16.55 4.75
N GLY A 671 23.50 15.86 3.77
CA GLY A 671 24.94 15.84 3.56
C GLY A 671 25.36 16.89 2.53
N TYR A 672 26.58 17.43 2.66
CA TYR A 672 27.16 18.30 1.65
C TYR A 672 28.65 17.98 1.46
N ALA A 673 29.13 18.18 0.23
CA ALA A 673 30.54 18.09 -0.15
C ALA A 673 30.88 19.32 -1.02
N THR A 674 32.10 19.85 -0.94
CA THR A 674 32.51 20.99 -1.78
C THR A 674 33.94 20.82 -2.25
N THR A 675 34.21 21.15 -3.51
CA THR A 675 35.57 21.18 -4.10
C THR A 675 36.30 22.51 -3.85
N SER A 676 35.63 23.53 -3.30
CA SER A 676 36.25 24.84 -3.03
C SER A 676 35.86 25.41 -1.66
N ALA A 677 36.80 26.15 -1.05
CA ALA A 677 36.61 26.89 0.19
C ALA A 677 35.70 28.14 0.06
N ALA A 678 35.42 28.60 -1.16
CA ALA A 678 34.83 29.92 -1.41
C ALA A 678 33.52 29.90 -2.21
N ALA A 679 32.98 28.73 -2.55
CA ALA A 679 31.74 28.60 -3.33
C ALA A 679 30.64 27.87 -2.55
N ILE A 680 30.33 28.35 -1.35
CA ILE A 680 28.92 28.30 -0.93
C ILE A 680 28.35 29.63 -1.42
N PRO A 681 27.51 29.67 -2.47
CA PRO A 681 26.88 30.92 -2.86
C PRO A 681 25.94 31.31 -1.73
N GLY A 682 26.39 32.21 -0.86
CA GLY A 682 25.64 32.72 0.29
C GLY A 682 24.33 33.43 -0.11
N GLU A 683 24.11 33.64 -1.41
CA GLU A 683 22.90 34.24 -1.96
C GLU A 683 21.90 33.22 -2.56
N SER A 684 22.31 32.00 -2.95
CA SER A 684 21.38 30.98 -3.50
C SER A 684 20.69 30.11 -2.45
N LEU A 685 21.04 30.27 -1.17
CA LEU A 685 20.44 29.57 -0.01
C LEU A 685 19.46 30.45 0.80
N ARG A 686 19.04 31.59 0.23
CA ARG A 686 17.90 32.38 0.72
C ARG A 686 16.62 31.94 -0.01
N GLY A 687 16.05 30.85 0.47
CA GLY A 687 14.63 30.51 0.33
C GLY A 687 14.01 30.54 1.71
#